data_AF-A0A371HXK4-F1
#
_entry.id   AF-A0A371HXK4-F1
#
_cell.length_a   1.000
_cell.length_b   1.000
_cell.length_c   1.000
_cell.angle_alpha   90.00
_cell.angle_beta   90.00
_cell.angle_gamma   90.00
#
_symmetry.space_group_name_H-M   'P 1'
#
loop_
_entity.id
_entity.type
_entity.pdbx_description
1 polymer ?
#
loop_
_entity_poly.entity_id
_entity_poly.type
_entity_poly.pdbx_seq_one_letter_code
_entity_poly.pdbx_strand_id
1 'polypeptide(L)'
;LETWTALIILFLLVLILKESIMGGKNSKGSDRRHVSSYGSAGSSSSWDNYGYLQSPHAYPQQNPYYTPIHHGASVPLHDYSQPKRRLDRRYSRIADDYNSLDEVTTALSHAGLESSNLIVGIDFTKSNEWTGKKSFNRKSLHHIGSGHNPYEQAISIIGKTLSVFDEDNLIPCFGFGDASTHDQDVFSFHSDERFCNGFEEVLSRYREIVPRLRLAGPTSFAPIIEMAMTIVEQSGGQYHVLLIIADGQVTRSVDTQHGQLSPQEQKTIDAIVKASEYPLSIVLVGVGDGPWDMMREFDDNIPARAFDNFQFVNFTDIMSRSIDSSRKETEFALGALMEIPSQYKATIDLGILGSARRGRSPDRVPLPPPHYERASSSSTTTSFRSNSFQQSTPTSSGYNNVNTASSSGGSYDNKICPICLTNGKDMAFGCGHQAVVKSLGDNDVMVILDNHITQPGWCCSNSDGNGFFGDKFFDPNLWVLGLTKMATLFNGVTNVVGMSLRNELRGPKQNVNDWYRYMVKGAEAIHAANPNVLVILSGLNFDKDLSFIQKHPVNLTFEEKLVFEAHWYGFTDGQAWVNGNPNQVCGQVVGNIMRTSGFLVDQGWPLFISEFGVDLRGTNVNDNRYLNCFMAVAAELDLDWALWTLVGSYYFRQGVIGMEEFYGILSWDWTQVRNTTLLNKINVLQLPFQGPGITRGNPYKLIFHPLTGLCVIRKTILEPLTLGPCYLSDGWKYTPQKILSIKGTYFCIQAKNKGMPAMLGIICSDPNSRWEMISDSKLHLSSKLNDDSTVCLDVDDNNNIVTNACKCLSRDPTCDPGSQWFKLIDSGKRSILTTSTSSILNSSNLLWKPLSST
;
A
#
# COMPACT_ATOMS: atom_id res chain seq x y z
N LEU A 1 13.16 1.49 30.67
CA LEU A 1 13.08 2.47 29.56
C LEU A 1 13.13 1.81 28.17
N GLU A 2 13.04 0.48 28.07
CA GLU A 2 13.53 -0.28 26.90
C GLU A 2 12.44 -0.74 25.92
N THR A 3 11.19 -0.34 26.10
CA THR A 3 10.03 -0.80 25.30
C THR A 3 9.54 0.19 24.24
N TRP A 4 10.27 1.29 24.01
CA TRP A 4 9.96 2.28 22.97
C TRP A 4 10.85 2.09 21.73
N THR A 5 10.78 0.92 21.10
CA THR A 5 11.23 0.77 19.71
C THR A 5 10.10 1.17 18.77
N ALA A 6 9.85 2.47 18.66
CA ALA A 6 9.04 3.01 17.56
C ALA A 6 9.88 2.94 16.28
N LEU A 7 9.49 2.06 15.35
CA LEU A 7 9.94 2.14 13.96
C LEU A 7 9.14 3.29 13.35
N ILE A 8 9.81 4.42 13.11
CA ILE A 8 9.18 5.59 12.51
C ILE A 8 8.73 5.20 11.10
N ILE A 9 7.42 4.95 10.94
CA ILE A 9 6.79 5.06 9.63
C ILE A 9 6.46 6.54 9.48
N LEU A 10 7.26 7.23 8.67
CA LEU A 10 7.10 8.66 8.47
C LEU A 10 5.96 8.91 7.48
N PHE A 11 4.72 8.85 7.96
CA PHE A 11 3.57 9.30 7.20
C PHE A 11 3.57 10.83 7.15
N LEU A 12 4.19 11.37 6.10
CA LEU A 12 3.94 12.75 5.68
C LEU A 12 2.56 12.81 5.02
N LEU A 13 1.52 12.88 5.85
CA LEU A 13 0.24 13.44 5.46
C LEU A 13 0.45 14.92 5.14
N VAL A 14 0.10 15.36 3.92
CA VAL A 14 0.09 16.80 3.61
C VAL A 14 -1.14 17.41 4.26
N LEU A 15 -0.92 17.98 5.44
CA LEU A 15 -1.93 18.74 6.18
C LEU A 15 -2.02 20.15 5.61
N ILE A 16 -3.14 20.44 4.95
CA ILE A 16 -3.51 21.81 4.58
C ILE A 16 -4.65 22.22 5.50
N LEU A 17 -4.28 22.54 6.75
CA LEU A 17 -5.19 23.22 7.66
C LEU A 17 -5.40 24.65 7.14
N LYS A 18 -6.66 25.02 6.93
CA LYS A 18 -7.02 26.34 6.44
C LYS A 18 -6.75 27.41 7.50
N GLU A 19 -5.87 28.37 7.22
CA GLU A 19 -5.65 29.52 8.12
C GLU A 19 -6.97 30.27 8.38
N SER A 20 -7.45 30.18 9.62
CA SER A 20 -8.49 31.06 10.16
C SER A 20 -7.92 31.86 11.32
N ILE A 21 -7.86 33.19 11.15
CA ILE A 21 -7.42 34.11 12.20
C ILE A 21 -8.45 34.11 13.34
N MET A 22 -8.23 33.25 14.35
CA MET A 22 -9.01 33.22 15.59
C MET A 22 -8.64 34.42 16.48
N GLY A 23 -9.11 35.59 16.08
CA GLY A 23 -8.95 36.83 16.84
C GLY A 23 -9.78 36.84 18.12
N GLY A 24 -9.16 36.42 19.23
CA GLY A 24 -9.79 36.45 20.55
C GLY A 24 -10.18 37.87 20.98
N LYS A 25 -11.36 38.03 21.57
CA LYS A 25 -11.75 39.23 22.34
C LYS A 25 -12.45 38.88 23.64
N ASN A 26 -11.84 39.33 24.72
CA ASN A 26 -12.46 39.47 26.04
C ASN A 26 -13.80 40.21 25.95
N SER A 27 -14.83 39.69 26.62
CA SER A 27 -15.97 40.47 27.12
C SER A 27 -16.44 39.90 28.45
N LYS A 28 -16.24 40.65 29.53
CA LYS A 28 -16.73 40.31 30.88
C LYS A 28 -18.22 40.61 31.01
N GLY A 29 -18.99 39.63 31.51
CA GLY A 29 -19.86 39.79 32.68
C GLY A 29 -21.22 40.51 32.55
N SER A 30 -22.22 39.91 33.20
CA SER A 30 -23.55 40.45 33.57
C SER A 30 -24.51 40.81 32.41
N ASP A 31 -25.84 40.58 32.51
CA ASP A 31 -26.64 40.44 33.74
C ASP A 31 -27.83 39.44 33.67
N ARG A 32 -28.53 39.32 34.80
CA ARG A 32 -29.50 38.28 35.21
C ARG A 32 -30.99 38.56 34.90
N ARG A 33 -31.81 37.47 34.90
CA ARG A 33 -33.29 37.40 35.22
C ARG A 33 -34.23 38.09 34.18
N HIS A 34 -35.57 37.90 34.08
CA HIS A 34 -36.66 37.02 34.62
C HIS A 34 -37.93 37.25 33.73
N VAL A 35 -39.02 36.45 33.66
CA VAL A 35 -39.30 35.01 33.92
C VAL A 35 -40.70 34.62 33.36
N SER A 36 -40.89 33.39 32.83
CA SER A 36 -42.21 32.72 32.60
C SER A 36 -43.18 33.34 31.54
N SER A 37 -44.26 32.72 31.01
CA SER A 37 -44.94 31.42 31.22
C SER A 37 -45.91 31.04 30.07
N TYR A 38 -46.39 29.78 30.09
CA TYR A 38 -47.67 29.23 29.56
C TYR A 38 -47.97 29.02 28.05
N GLY A 39 -48.68 27.90 27.78
CA GLY A 39 -49.33 27.51 26.50
C GLY A 39 -48.73 26.24 25.87
N SER A 40 -48.92 25.01 26.38
CA SER A 40 -50.14 24.19 26.57
C SER A 40 -50.76 23.58 25.29
N ALA A 41 -51.04 22.26 25.38
CA ALA A 41 -51.72 21.37 24.42
C ALA A 41 -51.01 21.09 23.06
N GLY A 42 -50.95 19.85 22.53
CA GLY A 42 -51.38 18.55 23.04
C GLY A 42 -52.44 17.87 22.16
N SER A 43 -52.10 16.70 21.62
CA SER A 43 -53.08 15.64 21.36
C SER A 43 -52.41 14.27 21.52
N SER A 44 -53.14 13.34 22.11
CA SER A 44 -52.63 12.09 22.67
C SER A 44 -53.21 10.87 21.96
N SER A 45 -52.53 9.74 22.09
CA SER A 45 -53.23 8.50 22.44
C SER A 45 -52.35 7.69 23.39
N SER A 46 -52.91 7.33 24.54
CA SER A 46 -52.34 6.38 25.53
C SER A 46 -52.59 4.94 25.04
N TRP A 47 -52.28 3.84 25.74
CA TRP A 47 -52.75 3.44 27.07
C TRP A 47 -51.75 2.50 27.78
N ASP A 48 -51.37 2.89 29.00
CA ASP A 48 -51.36 2.10 30.24
C ASP A 48 -50.72 0.70 30.31
N ASN A 49 -49.42 0.72 30.61
CA ASN A 49 -48.84 0.34 31.91
C ASN A 49 -49.64 -0.58 32.88
N TYR A 50 -49.02 -1.69 33.31
CA TYR A 50 -49.16 -2.27 34.66
C TYR A 50 -47.82 -2.86 35.10
N GLY A 51 -47.40 -2.64 36.35
CA GLY A 51 -46.16 -3.19 36.91
C GLY A 51 -46.36 -3.79 38.31
N TYR A 52 -45.39 -4.56 38.79
CA TYR A 52 -45.27 -5.04 40.19
C TYR A 52 -43.80 -5.32 40.57
N LEU A 53 -43.52 -5.48 41.87
CA LEU A 53 -42.19 -5.38 42.52
C LEU A 53 -41.77 -6.64 43.33
N GLN A 54 -40.45 -6.80 43.53
CA GLN A 54 -39.70 -7.44 44.65
C GLN A 54 -39.42 -8.99 44.75
N SER A 55 -38.15 -9.36 44.46
CA SER A 55 -37.12 -10.00 45.36
C SER A 55 -37.29 -11.46 45.95
N PRO A 56 -36.33 -12.04 46.74
CA PRO A 56 -35.11 -12.78 46.25
C PRO A 56 -34.74 -14.11 47.02
N HIS A 57 -33.82 -14.98 46.52
CA HIS A 57 -33.28 -16.16 47.26
C HIS A 57 -31.79 -16.57 46.95
N ALA A 58 -31.19 -17.48 47.75
CA ALA A 58 -29.72 -17.72 47.88
C ALA A 58 -29.24 -19.21 47.98
N TYR A 59 -27.91 -19.42 48.11
CA TYR A 59 -27.04 -20.63 47.98
C TYR A 59 -27.30 -21.90 48.85
N PRO A 60 -26.57 -23.05 48.62
CA PRO A 60 -25.31 -23.36 49.38
C PRO A 60 -24.15 -24.13 48.65
N GLN A 61 -23.06 -24.45 49.36
CA GLN A 61 -21.75 -25.02 48.92
C GLN A 61 -21.56 -26.56 49.11
N GLN A 62 -20.49 -27.18 48.55
CA GLN A 62 -19.57 -28.13 49.26
C GLN A 62 -18.26 -28.52 48.49
N ASN A 63 -17.29 -29.10 49.21
CA ASN A 63 -15.88 -29.47 48.86
C ASN A 63 -15.38 -30.52 49.92
N PRO A 64 -14.13 -31.07 49.98
CA PRO A 64 -13.12 -31.60 49.02
C PRO A 64 -12.84 -33.14 49.25
N TYR A 65 -11.72 -33.75 48.79
CA TYR A 65 -10.84 -34.70 49.55
C TYR A 65 -9.64 -35.34 48.74
N TYR A 66 -8.41 -35.11 49.25
CA TYR A 66 -7.18 -35.96 49.31
C TYR A 66 -6.35 -36.52 48.12
N THR A 67 -5.02 -36.60 48.38
CA THR A 67 -3.88 -37.19 47.61
C THR A 67 -3.38 -38.51 48.28
N PRO A 68 -2.50 -39.37 47.68
CA PRO A 68 -1.02 -39.20 47.75
C PRO A 68 -0.08 -39.93 46.72
N ILE A 69 1.07 -39.30 46.42
CA ILE A 69 2.50 -39.76 46.44
C ILE A 69 2.89 -41.22 46.04
N HIS A 70 3.90 -41.39 45.16
CA HIS A 70 5.10 -42.26 45.42
C HIS A 70 6.31 -42.05 44.47
N HIS A 71 7.48 -42.49 44.95
CA HIS A 71 8.87 -42.18 44.55
C HIS A 71 9.42 -42.81 43.24
N GLY A 72 10.56 -42.28 42.75
CA GLY A 72 11.70 -43.18 42.42
C GLY A 72 12.71 -42.79 41.33
N ALA A 73 13.94 -42.47 41.75
CA ALA A 73 15.24 -42.71 41.06
C ALA A 73 15.67 -41.88 39.82
N SER A 74 16.98 -41.83 39.59
CA SER A 74 17.71 -40.86 38.77
C SER A 74 18.94 -41.45 38.03
N VAL A 75 19.46 -40.65 37.07
CA VAL A 75 20.84 -40.59 36.50
C VAL A 75 21.10 -41.42 35.21
N PRO A 76 21.89 -40.93 34.19
CA PRO A 76 22.19 -39.57 33.70
C PRO A 76 21.83 -39.35 32.20
N LEU A 77 22.04 -38.14 31.65
CA LEU A 77 22.22 -37.93 30.20
C LEU A 77 23.44 -37.05 29.92
N HIS A 78 24.17 -37.33 28.83
CA HIS A 78 25.34 -36.56 28.39
C HIS A 78 24.94 -35.23 27.72
N ASP A 79 25.76 -34.20 27.95
CA ASP A 79 25.63 -32.86 27.36
C ASP A 79 26.27 -32.79 25.96
N TYR A 80 25.55 -32.20 25.01
CA TYR A 80 26.10 -31.60 23.79
C TYR A 80 25.22 -30.42 23.36
N SER A 81 25.61 -29.23 23.79
CA SER A 81 25.07 -27.96 23.30
C SER A 81 26.00 -27.32 22.25
N GLN A 82 25.44 -26.84 21.14
CA GLN A 82 26.13 -25.95 20.19
C GLN A 82 25.35 -24.63 20.01
N PRO A 83 26.03 -23.48 19.82
CA PRO A 83 25.38 -22.18 19.79
C PRO A 83 24.87 -21.81 18.38
N LYS A 84 23.65 -21.28 18.28
CA LYS A 84 23.16 -20.67 17.03
C LYS A 84 23.94 -19.38 16.74
N ARG A 85 24.71 -19.35 15.64
CA ARG A 85 25.29 -18.11 15.08
C ARG A 85 24.16 -17.15 14.65
N ARG A 86 24.38 -15.85 14.82
CA ARG A 86 23.42 -14.78 14.51
C ARG A 86 23.90 -14.05 13.25
N LEU A 87 23.02 -13.80 12.28
CA LEU A 87 23.38 -13.11 11.04
C LEU A 87 24.10 -11.78 11.30
N ASP A 88 25.14 -11.51 10.52
CA ASP A 88 25.62 -10.15 10.31
C ASP A 88 24.67 -9.43 9.34
N ARG A 89 24.25 -8.21 9.70
CA ARG A 89 23.27 -7.43 8.92
C ARG A 89 23.78 -6.98 7.54
N ARG A 90 25.10 -7.04 7.31
CA ARG A 90 25.71 -6.62 6.05
C ARG A 90 25.35 -7.51 4.86
N TYR A 91 24.94 -8.75 5.11
CA TYR A 91 24.69 -9.75 4.06
C TYR A 91 23.24 -10.25 4.07
N SER A 92 22.29 -9.53 4.68
CA SER A 92 20.88 -9.94 4.70
C SER A 92 20.08 -9.55 3.45
N ARG A 93 20.56 -8.54 2.73
CA ARG A 93 20.12 -8.11 1.40
C ARG A 93 21.32 -7.43 0.75
N ILE A 94 21.67 -7.77 -0.49
CA ILE A 94 22.71 -7.09 -1.25
C ILE A 94 22.04 -6.03 -2.15
N ALA A 95 22.80 -5.05 -2.62
CA ALA A 95 22.27 -3.94 -3.41
C ALA A 95 22.91 -3.92 -4.80
N ASP A 96 22.17 -3.34 -5.76
CA ASP A 96 22.63 -3.11 -7.13
C ASP A 96 23.70 -1.99 -7.17
N ASP A 97 24.91 -2.30 -6.70
CA ASP A 97 25.97 -1.33 -6.43
C ASP A 97 26.86 -0.99 -7.67
N TYR A 98 26.68 -1.67 -8.80
CA TYR A 98 27.58 -1.58 -9.97
C TYR A 98 26.88 -1.08 -11.25
N ASN A 99 27.56 -0.22 -12.01
CA ASN A 99 27.05 0.39 -13.23
C ASN A 99 27.71 -0.15 -14.52
N SER A 100 28.72 -1.01 -14.39
CA SER A 100 29.40 -1.63 -15.53
C SER A 100 29.99 -3.01 -15.20
N LEU A 101 30.19 -3.82 -16.24
CA LEU A 101 30.85 -5.13 -16.10
C LEU A 101 32.30 -5.00 -15.61
N ASP A 102 33.00 -3.90 -15.95
CA ASP A 102 34.36 -3.62 -15.48
C ASP A 102 34.38 -3.34 -13.96
N GLU A 103 33.40 -2.61 -13.44
CA GLU A 103 33.24 -2.38 -11.99
C GLU A 103 32.97 -3.68 -11.25
N VAL A 104 32.07 -4.54 -11.76
CA VAL A 104 31.81 -5.86 -11.15
C VAL A 104 33.06 -6.75 -11.21
N THR A 105 33.73 -6.84 -12.36
CA THR A 105 34.95 -7.65 -12.53
C THR A 105 36.06 -7.16 -11.59
N THR A 106 36.21 -5.84 -11.44
CA THR A 106 37.14 -5.22 -10.49
C THR A 106 36.74 -5.55 -9.04
N ALA A 107 35.44 -5.58 -8.73
CA ALA A 107 34.96 -5.92 -7.40
C ALA A 107 35.12 -7.42 -7.06
N LEU A 108 34.90 -8.33 -8.01
CA LEU A 108 35.19 -9.76 -7.89
C LEU A 108 36.68 -9.98 -7.60
N SER A 109 37.54 -9.33 -8.40
CA SER A 109 38.99 -9.36 -8.20
C SER A 109 39.41 -8.81 -6.84
N HIS A 110 38.90 -7.65 -6.44
CA HIS A 110 39.16 -7.05 -5.11
C HIS A 110 38.58 -7.84 -3.94
N ALA A 111 37.51 -8.62 -4.15
CA ALA A 111 36.98 -9.54 -3.15
C ALA A 111 37.86 -10.80 -2.97
N GLY A 112 38.83 -11.01 -3.86
CA GLY A 112 39.70 -12.20 -3.87
C GLY A 112 39.06 -13.41 -4.54
N LEU A 113 38.15 -13.20 -5.50
CA LEU A 113 37.65 -14.26 -6.38
C LEU A 113 38.61 -14.40 -7.56
N GLU A 114 39.63 -15.24 -7.40
CA GLU A 114 40.58 -15.56 -8.48
C GLU A 114 40.05 -16.65 -9.43
N SER A 115 39.17 -17.53 -8.92
CA SER A 115 38.45 -18.56 -9.67
C SER A 115 37.11 -18.89 -9.00
N SER A 116 36.17 -19.43 -9.80
CA SER A 116 34.87 -19.95 -9.36
C SER A 116 34.50 -21.19 -10.17
N ASN A 117 33.40 -21.86 -9.79
CA ASN A 117 32.90 -23.03 -10.52
C ASN A 117 31.41 -22.81 -10.87
N LEU A 118 31.02 -23.05 -12.11
CA LEU A 118 29.66 -22.83 -12.59
C LEU A 118 28.85 -24.13 -12.66
N ILE A 119 27.62 -24.12 -12.15
CA ILE A 119 26.65 -25.22 -12.28
C ILE A 119 25.47 -24.72 -13.09
N VAL A 120 24.97 -25.49 -14.06
CA VAL A 120 23.81 -25.09 -14.89
C VAL A 120 22.63 -26.03 -14.67
N GLY A 121 21.49 -25.45 -14.31
CA GLY A 121 20.18 -26.11 -14.21
C GLY A 121 19.20 -25.57 -15.24
N ILE A 122 18.59 -26.47 -16.02
CA ILE A 122 17.60 -26.09 -17.05
C ILE A 122 16.24 -26.69 -16.72
N ASP A 123 15.25 -25.80 -16.62
CA ASP A 123 13.84 -26.13 -16.52
C ASP A 123 13.35 -26.77 -17.82
N PHE A 124 12.78 -27.98 -17.72
CA PHE A 124 12.11 -28.70 -18.82
C PHE A 124 10.64 -29.02 -18.48
N THR A 125 10.01 -28.17 -17.68
CA THR A 125 8.57 -28.28 -17.37
C THR A 125 7.71 -27.86 -18.55
N LYS A 126 6.44 -28.28 -18.52
CA LYS A 126 5.50 -28.09 -19.63
C LYS A 126 5.04 -26.66 -19.81
N SER A 127 5.21 -25.77 -18.81
CA SER A 127 4.84 -24.36 -18.94
C SER A 127 5.55 -23.66 -20.10
N ASN A 128 6.78 -24.11 -20.40
CA ASN A 128 7.56 -23.74 -21.58
C ASN A 128 6.84 -23.96 -22.92
N GLU A 129 5.73 -24.70 -23.01
CA GLU A 129 4.88 -24.78 -24.21
C GLU A 129 4.06 -23.50 -24.45
N TRP A 130 3.69 -22.76 -23.40
CA TRP A 130 2.78 -21.61 -23.47
C TRP A 130 3.35 -20.28 -22.97
N THR A 131 4.42 -20.28 -22.17
CA THR A 131 5.11 -19.06 -21.70
C THR A 131 5.92 -18.34 -22.79
N GLY A 132 5.99 -18.87 -24.01
CA GLY A 132 6.46 -18.16 -25.21
C GLY A 132 5.36 -17.41 -26.00
N LYS A 133 4.16 -17.24 -25.44
CA LYS A 133 2.98 -16.72 -26.17
C LYS A 133 3.14 -15.29 -26.68
N LYS A 134 3.77 -14.40 -25.94
CA LYS A 134 4.08 -13.01 -26.34
C LYS A 134 5.53 -12.88 -26.79
N SER A 135 6.46 -13.31 -25.94
CA SER A 135 7.92 -13.17 -26.10
C SER A 135 8.51 -13.99 -27.24
N PHE A 136 7.94 -15.15 -27.56
CA PHE A 136 8.50 -16.09 -28.53
C PHE A 136 7.48 -16.55 -29.58
N ASN A 137 6.60 -15.62 -30.02
CA ASN A 137 5.69 -15.81 -31.15
C ASN A 137 4.79 -17.05 -31.06
N ARG A 138 4.32 -17.41 -29.85
CA ARG A 138 3.49 -18.60 -29.57
C ARG A 138 4.18 -19.94 -29.86
N LYS A 139 5.51 -19.95 -29.94
CA LYS A 139 6.31 -21.18 -29.92
C LYS A 139 6.63 -21.55 -28.49
N SER A 140 6.92 -22.84 -28.26
CA SER A 140 7.54 -23.26 -27.01
C SER A 140 8.92 -22.59 -26.85
N LEU A 141 9.28 -22.23 -25.62
CA LEU A 141 10.59 -21.67 -25.28
C LEU A 141 11.74 -22.65 -25.56
N HIS A 142 11.48 -23.96 -25.66
CA HIS A 142 12.45 -24.98 -26.10
C HIS A 142 12.38 -25.31 -27.60
N HIS A 143 11.62 -24.58 -28.42
CA HIS A 143 11.49 -24.90 -29.84
C HIS A 143 12.85 -24.80 -30.56
N ILE A 144 13.39 -25.96 -30.95
CA ILE A 144 14.63 -26.06 -31.73
C ILE A 144 14.33 -25.69 -33.19
N GLY A 145 14.95 -24.63 -33.67
CA GLY A 145 14.80 -24.13 -35.04
C GLY A 145 16.11 -23.65 -35.66
N SER A 146 15.97 -22.80 -36.68
CA SER A 146 17.09 -22.16 -37.41
C SER A 146 17.70 -20.96 -36.71
N GLY A 147 17.09 -20.49 -35.62
CA GLY A 147 17.60 -19.43 -34.75
C GLY A 147 17.45 -19.85 -33.28
N HIS A 148 18.22 -19.21 -32.41
CA HIS A 148 18.27 -19.56 -30.98
C HIS A 148 16.95 -19.21 -30.28
N ASN A 149 16.40 -20.16 -29.52
CA ASN A 149 15.32 -19.91 -28.57
C ASN A 149 15.84 -19.22 -27.29
N PRO A 150 14.97 -18.72 -26.39
CA PRO A 150 15.41 -17.92 -25.23
C PRO A 150 16.41 -18.63 -24.30
N TYR A 151 16.30 -19.95 -24.12
CA TYR A 151 17.30 -20.73 -23.37
C TYR A 151 18.66 -20.74 -24.09
N GLU A 152 18.68 -20.98 -25.40
CA GLU A 152 19.92 -20.97 -26.21
C GLU A 152 20.59 -19.59 -26.22
N GLN A 153 19.80 -18.51 -26.23
CA GLN A 153 20.31 -17.15 -26.12
C GLN A 153 20.90 -16.90 -24.73
N ALA A 154 20.20 -17.29 -23.66
CA ALA A 154 20.72 -17.18 -22.29
C ALA A 154 22.02 -17.97 -22.11
N ILE A 155 22.05 -19.27 -22.44
CA ILE A 155 23.25 -20.12 -22.39
C ILE A 155 24.42 -19.46 -23.15
N SER A 156 24.17 -18.96 -24.37
CA SER A 156 25.21 -18.35 -25.19
C SER A 156 25.75 -17.03 -24.66
N ILE A 157 24.93 -16.20 -24.01
CA ILE A 157 25.37 -14.90 -23.48
C ILE A 157 26.06 -15.09 -22.12
N ILE A 158 25.49 -15.92 -21.22
CA ILE A 158 26.12 -16.33 -19.96
C ILE A 158 27.49 -16.94 -20.23
N GLY A 159 27.60 -17.80 -21.25
CA GLY A 159 28.86 -18.45 -21.60
C GLY A 159 29.97 -17.49 -22.00
N LYS A 160 29.65 -16.38 -22.68
CA LYS A 160 30.64 -15.34 -23.02
C LYS A 160 31.10 -14.53 -21.81
N THR A 161 30.27 -14.41 -20.78
CA THR A 161 30.48 -13.45 -19.67
C THR A 161 30.98 -14.12 -18.39
N LEU A 162 30.56 -15.36 -18.12
CA LEU A 162 30.91 -16.10 -16.90
C LEU A 162 32.04 -17.11 -17.09
N SER A 163 32.29 -17.62 -18.30
CA SER A 163 33.41 -18.58 -18.54
C SER A 163 34.79 -18.03 -18.18
N VAL A 164 34.94 -16.69 -18.13
CA VAL A 164 36.18 -16.01 -17.71
C VAL A 164 36.49 -16.24 -16.23
N PHE A 165 35.50 -16.63 -15.43
CA PHE A 165 35.61 -16.88 -13.98
C PHE A 165 35.54 -18.38 -13.63
N ASP A 166 35.41 -19.27 -14.61
CA ASP A 166 35.33 -20.73 -14.38
C ASP A 166 36.75 -21.34 -14.39
N GLU A 167 37.11 -22.11 -13.36
CA GLU A 167 38.52 -22.51 -13.14
C GLU A 167 39.04 -23.55 -14.14
N ASP A 168 38.21 -24.52 -14.51
CA ASP A 168 38.60 -25.69 -15.31
C ASP A 168 37.80 -25.85 -16.62
N ASN A 169 36.81 -24.98 -16.86
CA ASN A 169 35.88 -25.03 -18.00
C ASN A 169 34.99 -26.30 -18.00
N LEU A 170 34.81 -26.97 -16.85
CA LEU A 170 34.00 -28.18 -16.70
C LEU A 170 32.70 -27.89 -15.96
N ILE A 171 31.61 -27.75 -16.70
CA ILE A 171 30.33 -27.25 -16.19
C ILE A 171 29.36 -28.44 -15.91
N PRO A 172 29.03 -28.76 -14.64
CA PRO A 172 27.98 -29.71 -14.33
C PRO A 172 26.62 -29.20 -14.81
N CYS A 173 25.97 -29.96 -15.68
CA CYS A 173 24.74 -29.55 -16.37
C CYS A 173 23.60 -30.52 -16.11
N PHE A 174 22.47 -29.99 -15.65
CA PHE A 174 21.31 -30.77 -15.22
C PHE A 174 19.99 -30.27 -15.80
N GLY A 175 19.06 -31.18 -16.03
CA GLY A 175 17.66 -30.88 -16.36
C GLY A 175 16.70 -31.31 -15.26
N PHE A 176 15.59 -30.61 -15.10
CA PHE A 176 14.52 -30.95 -14.15
C PHE A 176 13.13 -30.65 -14.72
N GLY A 177 12.08 -31.23 -14.15
CA GLY A 177 10.69 -30.96 -14.58
C GLY A 177 10.20 -31.70 -15.83
N ASP A 178 11.04 -32.53 -16.44
CA ASP A 178 10.60 -33.47 -17.48
C ASP A 178 9.84 -34.66 -16.86
N ALA A 179 9.23 -35.51 -17.67
CA ALA A 179 8.48 -36.67 -17.19
C ALA A 179 9.32 -37.78 -16.51
N SER A 180 10.65 -37.68 -16.45
CA SER A 180 11.51 -38.59 -15.70
C SER A 180 11.80 -38.05 -14.30
N THR A 181 11.81 -36.73 -14.15
CA THR A 181 12.23 -36.00 -12.94
C THR A 181 11.08 -35.40 -12.13
N HIS A 182 10.02 -34.93 -12.80
CA HIS A 182 8.93 -34.16 -12.20
C HIS A 182 9.47 -33.05 -11.27
N ASP A 183 8.89 -32.88 -10.08
CA ASP A 183 9.35 -31.96 -9.02
C ASP A 183 10.20 -32.65 -7.94
N GLN A 184 10.71 -33.87 -8.19
CA GLN A 184 11.46 -34.64 -7.18
C GLN A 184 12.96 -34.77 -7.49
N ASP A 185 13.35 -34.83 -8.76
CA ASP A 185 14.72 -35.18 -9.18
C ASP A 185 15.32 -34.25 -10.24
N VAL A 186 16.59 -34.49 -10.57
CA VAL A 186 17.30 -33.89 -11.70
C VAL A 186 17.93 -35.01 -12.54
N PHE A 187 18.14 -34.78 -13.83
CA PHE A 187 18.95 -35.66 -14.68
C PHE A 187 20.23 -34.95 -15.14
N SER A 188 21.34 -35.68 -15.24
CA SER A 188 22.59 -35.17 -15.81
C SER A 188 22.51 -35.10 -17.33
N PHE A 189 23.15 -34.11 -17.94
CA PHE A 189 23.27 -34.00 -19.40
C PHE A 189 24.09 -35.14 -20.01
N HIS A 190 24.86 -35.88 -19.22
CA HIS A 190 25.66 -37.02 -19.65
C HIS A 190 25.41 -38.26 -18.80
N SER A 191 25.33 -39.42 -19.45
CA SER A 191 25.04 -40.72 -18.84
C SER A 191 26.21 -41.36 -18.10
N ASP A 192 27.43 -40.88 -18.36
CA ASP A 192 28.70 -41.27 -17.76
C ASP A 192 29.16 -40.27 -16.68
N GLU A 193 28.23 -39.47 -16.15
CA GLU A 193 28.44 -38.46 -15.09
C GLU A 193 29.47 -37.35 -15.43
N ARG A 194 29.98 -37.30 -16.66
CA ARG A 194 30.92 -36.25 -17.09
C ARG A 194 30.26 -34.87 -17.17
N PHE A 195 31.04 -33.86 -16.85
CA PHE A 195 30.65 -32.46 -17.01
C PHE A 195 30.82 -32.02 -18.48
N CYS A 196 30.15 -30.92 -18.86
CA CYS A 196 30.27 -30.32 -20.18
C CYS A 196 31.57 -29.51 -20.27
N ASN A 197 32.35 -29.68 -21.33
CA ASN A 197 33.52 -28.84 -21.58
C ASN A 197 33.11 -27.52 -22.26
N GLY A 198 32.94 -26.47 -21.46
CA GLY A 198 32.52 -25.14 -21.89
C GLY A 198 31.05 -25.02 -22.29
N PHE A 199 30.57 -23.77 -22.36
CA PHE A 199 29.17 -23.47 -22.72
C PHE A 199 28.80 -23.89 -24.16
N GLU A 200 29.79 -24.08 -25.02
CA GLU A 200 29.64 -24.69 -26.35
C GLU A 200 29.14 -26.13 -26.26
N GLU A 201 29.68 -26.95 -25.34
CA GLU A 201 29.17 -28.31 -25.12
C GLU A 201 27.80 -28.26 -24.44
N VAL A 202 27.57 -27.37 -23.47
CA VAL A 202 26.25 -27.16 -22.84
C VAL A 202 25.17 -26.89 -23.89
N LEU A 203 25.43 -25.96 -24.83
CA LEU A 203 24.51 -25.59 -25.88
C LEU A 203 24.28 -26.74 -26.88
N SER A 204 25.33 -27.48 -27.26
CA SER A 204 25.19 -28.62 -28.17
C SER A 204 24.36 -29.75 -27.55
N ARG A 205 24.62 -30.09 -26.27
CA ARG A 205 23.91 -31.12 -25.52
C ARG A 205 22.48 -30.73 -25.22
N TYR A 206 22.20 -29.47 -24.89
CA TYR A 206 20.84 -28.94 -24.81
C TYR A 206 20.05 -29.21 -26.10
N ARG A 207 20.61 -28.87 -27.27
CA ARG A 207 19.97 -29.10 -28.58
C ARG A 207 19.78 -30.59 -28.92
N GLU A 208 20.64 -31.49 -28.42
CA GLU A 208 20.50 -32.93 -28.61
C GLU A 208 19.47 -33.59 -27.69
N ILE A 209 19.34 -33.09 -26.46
CA ILE A 209 18.47 -33.64 -25.41
C ILE A 209 17.03 -33.16 -25.61
N VAL A 210 16.80 -31.86 -25.82
CA VAL A 210 15.46 -31.25 -25.92
C VAL A 210 14.48 -32.01 -26.82
N PRO A 211 14.82 -32.43 -28.06
CA PRO A 211 13.89 -33.13 -28.95
C PRO A 211 13.48 -34.53 -28.47
N ARG A 212 14.16 -35.07 -27.45
CA ARG A 212 13.91 -36.40 -26.87
C ARG A 212 13.08 -36.31 -25.59
N LEU A 213 13.07 -35.17 -24.90
CA LEU A 213 12.37 -34.99 -23.63
C LEU A 213 10.84 -34.97 -23.80
N ARG A 214 10.13 -35.37 -22.74
CA ARG A 214 8.70 -35.11 -22.58
C ARG A 214 8.51 -34.11 -21.44
N LEU A 215 8.25 -32.84 -21.78
CA LEU A 215 8.04 -31.78 -20.79
C LEU A 215 6.86 -32.11 -19.87
N ALA A 216 7.03 -31.89 -18.56
CA ALA A 216 6.03 -32.29 -17.55
C ALA A 216 5.89 -31.27 -16.41
N GLY A 217 6.12 -31.68 -15.16
CA GLY A 217 5.89 -30.92 -13.95
C GLY A 217 5.45 -31.85 -12.80
N PRO A 218 5.15 -31.35 -11.60
CA PRO A 218 5.17 -29.93 -11.18
C PRO A 218 6.56 -29.27 -11.27
N THR A 219 6.60 -27.97 -11.06
CA THR A 219 7.81 -27.14 -11.12
C THR A 219 8.27 -26.79 -9.70
N SER A 220 9.47 -27.20 -9.30
CA SER A 220 10.15 -26.82 -8.07
C SER A 220 11.66 -26.74 -8.32
N PHE A 221 12.36 -25.76 -7.72
CA PHE A 221 13.82 -25.67 -7.84
C PHE A 221 14.55 -26.43 -6.72
N ALA A 222 13.84 -27.03 -5.77
CA ALA A 222 14.48 -27.78 -4.68
C ALA A 222 15.43 -28.88 -5.19
N PRO A 223 15.09 -29.73 -6.18
CA PRO A 223 15.99 -30.80 -6.63
C PRO A 223 17.32 -30.28 -7.20
N ILE A 224 17.30 -29.16 -7.95
CA ILE A 224 18.50 -28.58 -8.56
C ILE A 224 19.36 -27.82 -7.56
N ILE A 225 18.75 -27.11 -6.60
CA ILE A 225 19.47 -26.46 -5.50
C ILE A 225 20.10 -27.51 -4.56
N GLU A 226 19.41 -28.63 -4.31
CA GLU A 226 19.96 -29.76 -3.57
C GLU A 226 21.14 -30.43 -4.29
N MET A 227 21.06 -30.58 -5.62
CA MET A 227 22.18 -31.11 -6.42
C MET A 227 23.40 -30.18 -6.34
N ALA A 228 23.20 -28.86 -6.41
CA ALA A 228 24.28 -27.89 -6.26
C ALA A 228 24.91 -27.92 -4.85
N MET A 229 24.11 -28.06 -3.78
CA MET A 229 24.64 -28.28 -2.42
C MET A 229 25.49 -29.56 -2.33
N THR A 230 25.12 -30.62 -3.05
CA THR A 230 25.87 -31.89 -3.10
C THR A 230 27.24 -31.68 -3.76
N ILE A 231 27.28 -30.98 -4.91
CA ILE A 231 28.53 -30.65 -5.63
C ILE A 231 29.44 -29.77 -4.76
N VAL A 232 28.88 -28.80 -4.03
CA VAL A 232 29.64 -27.94 -3.10
C VAL A 232 30.21 -28.73 -1.91
N GLU A 233 29.53 -29.75 -1.39
CA GLU A 233 30.15 -30.65 -0.39
C GLU A 233 31.21 -31.59 -1.00
N GLN A 234 31.01 -32.08 -2.23
CA GLN A 234 31.93 -33.00 -2.92
C GLN A 234 33.26 -32.32 -3.30
N SER A 235 33.20 -31.06 -3.77
CA SER A 235 34.37 -30.19 -4.02
C SER A 235 35.12 -29.73 -2.76
N GLY A 236 34.65 -30.11 -1.57
CA GLY A 236 35.27 -29.73 -0.29
C GLY A 236 34.92 -28.32 0.20
N GLY A 237 33.87 -27.70 -0.34
CA GLY A 237 33.45 -26.34 0.00
C GLY A 237 34.10 -25.25 -0.84
N GLN A 238 34.42 -25.54 -2.11
CA GLN A 238 34.77 -24.51 -3.08
C GLN A 238 33.55 -23.64 -3.43
N TYR A 239 33.78 -22.38 -3.79
CA TYR A 239 32.70 -21.48 -4.18
C TYR A 239 32.11 -21.86 -5.54
N HIS A 240 30.78 -21.92 -5.62
CA HIS A 240 30.04 -22.24 -6.83
C HIS A 240 28.93 -21.21 -7.10
N VAL A 241 28.62 -20.99 -8.38
CA VAL A 241 27.44 -20.25 -8.83
C VAL A 241 26.52 -21.20 -9.60
N LEU A 242 25.31 -21.43 -9.07
CA LEU A 242 24.25 -22.17 -9.72
C LEU A 242 23.41 -21.24 -10.60
N LEU A 243 23.48 -21.47 -11.92
CA LEU A 243 22.70 -20.78 -12.94
C LEU A 243 21.44 -21.60 -13.24
N ILE A 244 20.28 -21.14 -12.79
CA ILE A 244 18.98 -21.75 -13.13
C ILE A 244 18.37 -20.96 -14.28
N ILE A 245 18.11 -21.59 -15.42
CA ILE A 245 17.36 -20.97 -16.53
C ILE A 245 15.94 -21.57 -16.50
N ALA A 246 14.91 -20.71 -16.35
CA ALA A 246 13.54 -21.16 -16.13
C ALA A 246 12.48 -20.14 -16.61
N ASP A 247 11.23 -20.58 -16.74
CA ASP A 247 10.09 -19.74 -17.16
C ASP A 247 9.28 -19.12 -16.00
N GLY A 248 9.75 -19.33 -14.76
CA GLY A 248 9.20 -18.74 -13.54
C GLY A 248 7.93 -19.40 -13.01
N GLN A 249 7.39 -20.43 -13.67
CA GLN A 249 6.12 -21.05 -13.29
C GLN A 249 6.26 -22.15 -12.23
N VAL A 250 6.84 -21.82 -11.06
CA VAL A 250 6.79 -22.70 -9.87
C VAL A 250 5.34 -23.01 -9.56
N THR A 251 5.01 -24.30 -9.36
CA THR A 251 3.61 -24.75 -9.39
C THR A 251 2.84 -24.26 -8.16
N ARG A 252 1.94 -23.30 -8.38
CA ARG A 252 0.90 -22.89 -7.41
C ARG A 252 -0.26 -23.88 -7.42
N SER A 253 -0.81 -24.18 -6.24
CA SER A 253 -2.02 -25.00 -6.16
C SER A 253 -3.26 -24.20 -6.58
N VAL A 254 -4.22 -24.84 -7.24
CA VAL A 254 -5.53 -24.23 -7.49
C VAL A 254 -6.41 -24.17 -6.24
N ASP A 255 -6.05 -24.92 -5.19
CA ASP A 255 -6.78 -24.97 -3.90
C ASP A 255 -6.13 -24.10 -2.80
N THR A 256 -4.98 -23.46 -3.05
CA THR A 256 -4.36 -22.55 -2.06
C THR A 256 -5.16 -21.25 -1.93
N GLN A 257 -5.63 -20.97 -0.72
CA GLN A 257 -6.24 -19.69 -0.38
C GLN A 257 -5.22 -18.54 -0.54
N HIS A 258 -5.68 -17.33 -0.83
CA HIS A 258 -4.80 -16.16 -0.99
C HIS A 258 -3.85 -16.01 0.21
N GLY A 259 -2.54 -16.10 -0.06
CA GLY A 259 -1.48 -15.99 0.96
C GLY A 259 -0.92 -17.30 1.51
N GLN A 260 -1.27 -18.47 0.95
CA GLN A 260 -0.64 -19.76 1.30
C GLN A 260 0.25 -20.27 0.17
N LEU A 261 1.46 -20.72 0.53
CA LEU A 261 2.43 -21.33 -0.38
C LEU A 261 2.03 -22.77 -0.72
N SER A 262 2.28 -23.18 -1.96
CA SER A 262 2.21 -24.56 -2.41
C SER A 262 3.34 -25.42 -1.83
N PRO A 263 3.24 -26.76 -1.89
CA PRO A 263 4.34 -27.65 -1.51
C PRO A 263 5.62 -27.41 -2.32
N GLN A 264 5.51 -27.02 -3.59
CA GLN A 264 6.63 -26.73 -4.48
C GLN A 264 7.29 -25.38 -4.15
N GLU A 265 6.49 -24.36 -3.83
CA GLU A 265 6.98 -23.05 -3.35
C GLU A 265 7.72 -23.23 -2.01
N GLN A 266 7.12 -23.92 -1.04
CA GLN A 266 7.73 -24.17 0.28
C GLN A 266 9.05 -24.95 0.16
N LYS A 267 9.07 -26.07 -0.57
CA LYS A 267 10.30 -26.85 -0.80
C LYS A 267 11.40 -26.00 -1.44
N THR A 268 11.05 -25.10 -2.37
CA THR A 268 12.01 -24.22 -3.04
C THR A 268 12.63 -23.23 -2.05
N ILE A 269 11.81 -22.57 -1.22
CA ILE A 269 12.27 -21.67 -0.15
C ILE A 269 13.17 -22.42 0.85
N ASP A 270 12.75 -23.60 1.31
CA ASP A 270 13.51 -24.42 2.26
C ASP A 270 14.88 -24.80 1.68
N ALA A 271 14.95 -25.11 0.38
CA ALA A 271 16.20 -25.39 -0.32
C ALA A 271 17.11 -24.16 -0.45
N ILE A 272 16.57 -22.97 -0.78
CA ILE A 272 17.35 -21.71 -0.83
C ILE A 272 17.91 -21.37 0.56
N VAL A 273 17.07 -21.44 1.60
CA VAL A 273 17.48 -21.24 3.00
C VAL A 273 18.61 -22.21 3.37
N LYS A 274 18.48 -23.50 3.03
CA LYS A 274 19.52 -24.50 3.29
C LYS A 274 20.79 -24.23 2.47
N ALA A 275 20.67 -23.79 1.22
CA ALA A 275 21.80 -23.46 0.35
C ALA A 275 22.67 -22.32 0.90
N SER A 276 22.07 -21.35 1.61
CA SER A 276 22.81 -20.27 2.28
C SER A 276 23.73 -20.73 3.42
N GLU A 277 23.66 -22.00 3.85
CA GLU A 277 24.67 -22.58 4.75
C GLU A 277 25.99 -22.96 4.04
N TYR A 278 26.03 -22.94 2.71
CA TYR A 278 27.14 -23.37 1.85
C TYR A 278 27.73 -22.17 1.07
N PRO A 279 28.98 -22.26 0.57
CA PRO A 279 29.54 -21.28 -0.35
C PRO A 279 28.93 -21.41 -1.76
N LEU A 280 27.62 -21.18 -1.86
CA LEU A 280 26.81 -21.34 -3.06
C LEU A 280 25.96 -20.09 -3.31
N SER A 281 26.18 -19.47 -4.46
CA SER A 281 25.33 -18.42 -5.02
C SER A 281 24.36 -19.01 -6.05
N ILE A 282 23.14 -18.48 -6.13
CA ILE A 282 22.11 -18.93 -7.08
C ILE A 282 21.71 -17.74 -7.94
N VAL A 283 21.75 -17.88 -9.26
CA VAL A 283 21.31 -16.89 -10.23
C VAL A 283 20.21 -17.49 -11.08
N LEU A 284 18.99 -16.94 -10.96
CA LEU A 284 17.83 -17.36 -11.73
C LEU A 284 17.63 -16.45 -12.95
N VAL A 285 17.73 -17.03 -14.13
CA VAL A 285 17.60 -16.36 -15.43
C VAL A 285 16.20 -16.61 -16.01
N GLY A 286 15.36 -15.59 -15.95
CA GLY A 286 13.94 -15.63 -16.35
C GLY A 286 13.70 -15.49 -17.85
N VAL A 287 13.37 -16.60 -18.51
CA VAL A 287 13.03 -16.65 -19.94
C VAL A 287 11.52 -16.79 -20.19
N GLY A 288 10.96 -16.06 -21.15
CA GLY A 288 9.54 -16.08 -21.49
C GLY A 288 8.67 -14.99 -20.83
N ASP A 289 7.36 -15.19 -20.90
CA ASP A 289 6.32 -14.22 -20.55
C ASP A 289 6.13 -13.98 -19.03
N GLY A 290 6.71 -14.83 -18.17
CA GLY A 290 6.42 -14.88 -16.74
C GLY A 290 4.99 -15.35 -16.43
N PRO A 291 4.37 -14.92 -15.30
CA PRO A 291 4.79 -13.82 -14.43
C PRO A 291 6.01 -14.13 -13.55
N TRP A 292 6.64 -13.05 -13.06
CA TRP A 292 7.90 -13.05 -12.32
C TRP A 292 7.75 -12.52 -10.87
N ASP A 293 6.53 -12.48 -10.34
CA ASP A 293 6.21 -11.97 -9.01
C ASP A 293 6.92 -12.75 -7.90
N MET A 294 6.81 -14.09 -7.93
CA MET A 294 7.45 -14.97 -6.95
C MET A 294 8.98 -14.97 -7.06
N MET A 295 9.53 -14.81 -8.26
CA MET A 295 10.98 -14.87 -8.45
C MET A 295 11.66 -13.64 -7.82
N ARG A 296 11.00 -12.47 -7.86
CA ARG A 296 11.38 -11.27 -7.08
C ARG A 296 11.12 -11.40 -5.56
N GLU A 297 10.24 -12.31 -5.15
CA GLU A 297 10.03 -12.60 -3.73
C GLU A 297 11.20 -13.43 -3.18
N PHE A 298 11.72 -14.38 -3.96
CA PHE A 298 12.89 -15.19 -3.58
C PHE A 298 14.20 -14.40 -3.58
N ASP A 299 14.33 -13.41 -4.46
CA ASP A 299 15.38 -12.37 -4.45
C ASP A 299 15.55 -11.75 -3.07
N ASP A 300 14.55 -11.00 -2.62
CA ASP A 300 14.73 -10.03 -1.54
C ASP A 300 14.16 -10.46 -0.18
N ASN A 301 13.26 -11.45 -0.15
CA ASN A 301 12.31 -11.62 0.95
C ASN A 301 12.35 -12.99 1.64
N ILE A 302 13.44 -13.76 1.53
CA ILE A 302 13.64 -15.02 2.26
C ILE A 302 14.32 -14.74 3.63
N PRO A 303 13.60 -14.69 4.78
CA PRO A 303 14.15 -14.11 6.01
C PRO A 303 15.03 -15.06 6.83
N ALA A 304 15.08 -16.34 6.45
CA ALA A 304 15.75 -17.41 7.20
C ALA A 304 17.14 -17.78 6.66
N ARG A 305 17.54 -17.23 5.50
CA ARG A 305 18.87 -17.47 4.89
C ARG A 305 19.99 -16.83 5.72
N ALA A 306 21.17 -17.44 5.73
CA ALA A 306 22.34 -17.00 6.49
C ALA A 306 23.09 -15.82 5.83
N PHE A 307 23.01 -15.73 4.50
CA PHE A 307 23.34 -14.57 3.70
C PHE A 307 22.43 -14.55 2.48
N ASP A 308 22.35 -13.40 1.80
CA ASP A 308 21.69 -13.31 0.51
C ASP A 308 22.44 -14.14 -0.53
N ASN A 309 21.78 -15.13 -1.10
CA ASN A 309 22.40 -16.14 -1.95
C ASN A 309 21.58 -16.43 -3.22
N PHE A 310 20.63 -15.55 -3.57
CA PHE A 310 19.71 -15.75 -4.67
C PHE A 310 19.47 -14.43 -5.41
N GLN A 311 19.83 -14.39 -6.70
CA GLN A 311 19.68 -13.24 -7.60
C GLN A 311 18.75 -13.60 -8.77
N PHE A 312 17.78 -12.76 -9.12
CA PHE A 312 16.86 -12.95 -10.24
C PHE A 312 17.05 -11.93 -11.36
N VAL A 313 17.20 -12.44 -12.59
CA VAL A 313 17.39 -11.62 -13.79
C VAL A 313 16.32 -11.90 -14.82
N ASN A 314 15.49 -10.90 -15.12
CA ASN A 314 14.48 -10.98 -16.18
C ASN A 314 15.13 -10.80 -17.57
N PHE A 315 15.74 -11.87 -18.08
CA PHE A 315 16.39 -11.92 -19.40
C PHE A 315 15.46 -11.42 -20.52
N THR A 316 14.19 -11.79 -20.47
CA THR A 316 13.23 -11.47 -21.54
C THR A 316 12.92 -9.98 -21.61
N ASP A 317 12.82 -9.30 -20.46
CA ASP A 317 12.64 -7.84 -20.43
C ASP A 317 13.86 -7.14 -21.05
N ILE A 318 15.07 -7.45 -20.58
CA ILE A 318 16.32 -6.86 -21.07
C ILE A 318 16.45 -7.06 -22.59
N MET A 319 16.23 -8.29 -23.07
CA MET A 319 16.36 -8.61 -24.49
C MET A 319 15.27 -7.97 -25.37
N SER A 320 14.13 -7.59 -24.81
CA SER A 320 13.03 -6.91 -25.52
C SER A 320 13.27 -5.41 -25.76
N ARG A 321 14.18 -4.77 -25.02
CA ARG A 321 14.43 -3.31 -25.07
C ARG A 321 14.89 -2.85 -26.45
N SER A 322 14.57 -1.62 -26.86
CA SER A 322 14.96 -1.06 -28.16
C SER A 322 16.37 -0.43 -28.13
N ILE A 323 17.37 -1.20 -27.69
CA ILE A 323 18.78 -0.79 -27.59
C ILE A 323 19.70 -1.75 -28.38
N ASP A 324 20.96 -1.37 -28.53
CA ASP A 324 21.96 -2.18 -29.25
C ASP A 324 22.17 -3.57 -28.61
N SER A 325 22.45 -4.59 -29.44
CA SER A 325 22.60 -5.98 -28.99
C SER A 325 23.75 -6.15 -27.99
N SER A 326 24.88 -5.46 -28.19
CA SER A 326 26.01 -5.53 -27.25
C SER A 326 25.63 -4.99 -25.88
N ARG A 327 24.87 -3.89 -25.83
CA ARG A 327 24.37 -3.32 -24.57
C ARG A 327 23.38 -4.23 -23.85
N LYS A 328 22.55 -4.99 -24.56
CA LYS A 328 21.68 -6.00 -23.94
C LYS A 328 22.47 -7.12 -23.30
N GLU A 329 23.50 -7.62 -24.00
CA GLU A 329 24.42 -8.63 -23.46
C GLU A 329 25.11 -8.09 -22.20
N THR A 330 25.56 -6.82 -22.19
CA THR A 330 26.15 -6.17 -21.01
C THR A 330 25.16 -5.95 -19.86
N GLU A 331 23.95 -5.42 -20.11
CA GLU A 331 22.92 -5.21 -19.08
C GLU A 331 22.52 -6.54 -18.41
N PHE A 332 22.40 -7.60 -19.20
CA PHE A 332 22.10 -8.94 -18.68
C PHE A 332 23.28 -9.53 -17.89
N ALA A 333 24.52 -9.39 -18.36
CA ALA A 333 25.71 -9.84 -17.65
C ALA A 333 25.87 -9.12 -16.29
N LEU A 334 25.67 -7.80 -16.29
CA LEU A 334 25.69 -6.96 -15.09
C LEU A 334 24.61 -7.40 -14.10
N GLY A 335 23.36 -7.60 -14.56
CA GLY A 335 22.27 -8.09 -13.72
C GLY A 335 22.53 -9.49 -13.13
N ALA A 336 23.17 -10.39 -13.87
CA ALA A 336 23.50 -11.74 -13.41
C ALA A 336 24.66 -11.79 -12.40
N LEU A 337 25.57 -10.81 -12.46
CA LEU A 337 26.75 -10.75 -11.59
C LEU A 337 26.63 -9.78 -10.42
N MET A 338 25.58 -8.95 -10.39
CA MET A 338 25.47 -7.79 -9.50
C MET A 338 25.77 -8.11 -8.03
N GLU A 339 25.19 -9.17 -7.49
CA GLU A 339 25.38 -9.52 -6.09
C GLU A 339 26.64 -10.37 -5.82
N ILE A 340 27.16 -11.07 -6.83
CA ILE A 340 28.20 -12.11 -6.70
C ILE A 340 29.44 -11.66 -5.89
N PRO A 341 30.00 -10.45 -6.04
CA PRO A 341 31.13 -9.99 -5.20
C PRO A 341 30.81 -9.98 -3.70
N SER A 342 29.60 -9.51 -3.36
CA SER A 342 29.13 -9.40 -1.97
C SER A 342 28.69 -10.75 -1.43
N GLN A 343 28.09 -11.62 -2.26
CA GLN A 343 27.74 -12.99 -1.91
C GLN A 343 29.01 -13.82 -1.62
N TYR A 344 30.00 -13.80 -2.50
CA TYR A 344 31.30 -14.47 -2.29
C TYR A 344 31.97 -14.00 -0.99
N LYS A 345 32.01 -12.68 -0.75
CA LYS A 345 32.55 -12.11 0.48
C LYS A 345 31.79 -12.55 1.73
N ALA A 346 30.47 -12.70 1.66
CA ALA A 346 29.68 -13.26 2.75
C ALA A 346 30.11 -14.70 3.09
N THR A 347 30.48 -15.52 2.09
CA THR A 347 30.97 -16.89 2.33
C THR A 347 32.30 -16.92 3.10
N ILE A 348 33.16 -15.92 2.89
CA ILE A 348 34.42 -15.73 3.63
C ILE A 348 34.11 -15.26 5.06
N ASP A 349 33.34 -14.17 5.21
CA ASP A 349 33.03 -13.57 6.52
C ASP A 349 32.25 -14.52 7.45
N LEU A 350 31.38 -15.38 6.90
CA LEU A 350 30.67 -16.41 7.66
C LEU A 350 31.55 -17.64 7.99
N GLY A 351 32.73 -17.74 7.39
CA GLY A 351 33.63 -18.89 7.50
C GLY A 351 33.00 -20.18 7.00
N ILE A 352 32.43 -20.14 5.79
CA ILE A 352 31.79 -21.30 5.13
C ILE A 352 32.55 -21.74 3.86
N LEU A 353 33.31 -20.83 3.24
CA LEU A 353 34.28 -21.16 2.19
C LEU A 353 35.38 -22.10 2.70
N GLY A 354 35.77 -23.10 1.91
CA GLY A 354 36.84 -24.06 2.22
C GLY A 354 36.60 -24.94 3.46
N SER A 355 35.41 -24.90 4.05
CA SER A 355 35.07 -25.65 5.27
C SER A 355 34.61 -27.06 4.93
N ALA A 356 35.57 -27.99 4.83
CA ALA A 356 35.34 -29.36 4.40
C ALA A 356 34.25 -30.11 5.21
N ARG A 357 33.27 -30.65 4.48
CA ARG A 357 32.21 -31.60 4.89
C ARG A 357 31.51 -31.29 6.22
N ARG A 358 30.37 -30.58 6.14
CA ARG A 358 29.40 -30.53 7.25
C ARG A 358 28.63 -31.83 7.42
N GLY A 359 28.53 -32.65 6.38
CA GLY A 359 27.73 -33.89 6.39
C GLY A 359 26.24 -33.59 6.52
N ARG A 360 25.80 -32.50 5.87
CA ARG A 360 24.42 -31.97 5.99
C ARG A 360 23.72 -31.81 4.65
N SER A 361 24.41 -31.97 3.51
CA SER A 361 23.71 -32.02 2.22
C SER A 361 22.78 -33.25 2.18
N PRO A 362 21.67 -33.20 1.43
CA PRO A 362 21.07 -34.43 0.93
C PRO A 362 22.06 -35.01 -0.08
N ASP A 363 22.49 -36.26 0.09
CA ASP A 363 23.41 -36.95 -0.84
C ASP A 363 22.65 -37.31 -2.13
N ARG A 364 22.43 -36.29 -2.98
CA ARG A 364 21.54 -36.36 -4.14
C ARG A 364 22.31 -36.89 -5.35
N VAL A 365 21.79 -37.96 -5.94
CA VAL A 365 22.33 -38.59 -7.15
C VAL A 365 21.48 -38.16 -8.35
N PRO A 366 22.07 -37.66 -9.45
CA PRO A 366 21.33 -37.29 -10.65
C PRO A 366 20.90 -38.54 -11.43
N LEU A 367 19.73 -38.48 -12.06
CA LEU A 367 19.30 -39.50 -13.01
C LEU A 367 20.14 -39.43 -14.31
N PRO A 368 20.30 -40.53 -15.06
CA PRO A 368 20.84 -40.46 -16.42
C PRO A 368 19.88 -39.70 -17.35
N PRO A 369 20.38 -39.08 -18.44
CA PRO A 369 19.53 -38.34 -19.38
C PRO A 369 18.46 -39.27 -19.99
N PRO A 370 17.17 -38.89 -19.98
CA PRO A 370 16.09 -39.83 -20.28
C PRO A 370 15.96 -40.14 -21.78
N HIS A 371 15.98 -41.43 -22.10
CA HIS A 371 15.78 -41.95 -23.45
C HIS A 371 14.33 -42.40 -23.65
N TYR A 372 13.46 -41.48 -24.07
CA TYR A 372 12.11 -41.82 -24.52
C TYR A 372 12.16 -42.41 -25.94
N GLU A 373 12.35 -43.72 -26.05
CA GLU A 373 12.11 -44.42 -27.31
C GLU A 373 10.65 -44.21 -27.75
N ARG A 374 10.45 -43.99 -29.06
CA ARG A 374 9.13 -43.78 -29.65
C ARG A 374 8.38 -45.11 -29.81
N ALA A 375 8.12 -45.76 -28.68
CA ALA A 375 7.49 -47.07 -28.62
C ALA A 375 6.08 -47.03 -29.22
N SER A 376 5.89 -47.85 -30.26
CA SER A 376 4.60 -48.07 -30.90
C SER A 376 3.58 -48.68 -29.94
N SER A 377 2.33 -48.23 -30.09
CA SER A 377 1.11 -48.78 -29.51
C SER A 377 1.15 -50.27 -29.15
N SER A 378 0.99 -50.59 -27.86
CA SER A 378 0.27 -51.80 -27.44
C SER A 378 -0.47 -51.55 -26.13
N SER A 379 -1.68 -52.09 -26.05
CA SER A 379 -2.63 -51.90 -24.95
C SER A 379 -2.53 -53.03 -23.94
N THR A 380 -2.45 -52.72 -22.64
CA THR A 380 -2.89 -53.66 -21.59
C THR A 380 -3.38 -52.94 -20.34
N THR A 381 -4.52 -53.40 -19.83
CA THR A 381 -5.24 -52.91 -18.65
C THR A 381 -4.97 -53.77 -17.41
N THR A 382 -4.69 -53.17 -16.24
CA THR A 382 -4.91 -53.71 -14.87
C THR A 382 -4.39 -52.70 -13.82
N SER A 383 -4.76 -52.70 -12.52
CA SER A 383 -6.08 -52.66 -11.87
C SER A 383 -5.90 -52.67 -10.32
N PHE A 384 -6.45 -51.69 -9.59
CA PHE A 384 -6.64 -51.64 -8.10
C PHE A 384 -5.39 -51.85 -7.19
N ARG A 385 -5.22 -51.15 -6.06
CA ARG A 385 -6.12 -51.06 -4.89
C ARG A 385 -5.81 -49.89 -3.97
N SER A 386 -6.83 -49.44 -3.25
CA SER A 386 -6.76 -48.48 -2.15
C SER A 386 -6.33 -49.15 -0.83
N ASN A 387 -5.78 -48.36 0.10
CA ASN A 387 -5.88 -48.63 1.55
C ASN A 387 -5.92 -47.31 2.33
N SER A 388 -6.87 -47.20 3.25
CA SER A 388 -6.97 -46.14 4.26
C SER A 388 -6.10 -46.46 5.48
N PHE A 389 -5.74 -45.46 6.30
CA PHE A 389 -6.23 -45.34 7.70
C PHE A 389 -5.63 -44.13 8.48
N GLN A 390 -6.55 -43.35 9.07
CA GLN A 390 -6.51 -42.56 10.32
C GLN A 390 -5.35 -41.60 10.71
N GLN A 391 -5.78 -40.39 11.08
CA GLN A 391 -5.04 -39.37 11.83
C GLN A 391 -4.96 -39.71 13.33
N SER A 392 -3.92 -39.19 14.00
CA SER A 392 -3.91 -38.90 15.45
C SER A 392 -3.06 -37.67 15.74
N THR A 393 -3.67 -36.60 16.25
CA THR A 393 -3.00 -35.43 16.82
C THR A 393 -2.67 -35.64 18.30
N PRO A 394 -1.73 -34.86 18.85
CA PRO A 394 -2.07 -34.14 20.07
C PRO A 394 -1.57 -32.69 20.11
N THR A 395 -2.35 -31.85 20.80
CA THR A 395 -2.07 -30.45 21.13
C THR A 395 -1.57 -30.30 22.58
N SER A 396 -0.73 -29.30 22.86
CA SER A 396 -0.63 -28.74 24.23
C SER A 396 -0.20 -27.26 24.27
N SER A 397 -1.03 -26.44 24.91
CA SER A 397 -0.64 -25.27 25.72
C SER A 397 0.45 -25.63 26.75
N GLY A 398 1.24 -24.73 27.35
CA GLY A 398 1.20 -23.27 27.47
C GLY A 398 1.52 -22.84 28.93
N TYR A 399 1.91 -21.57 29.14
CA TYR A 399 2.14 -20.85 30.43
C TYR A 399 3.50 -20.92 31.17
N ASN A 400 4.19 -19.77 31.14
CA ASN A 400 4.67 -18.93 32.27
C ASN A 400 5.24 -19.58 33.56
N ASN A 401 6.45 -19.16 33.99
CA ASN A 401 6.63 -17.90 34.75
C ASN A 401 8.10 -17.52 35.09
N VAL A 402 8.32 -16.20 35.09
CA VAL A 402 9.29 -15.35 35.84
C VAL A 402 10.38 -16.01 36.71
N ASN A 403 11.64 -15.59 36.51
CA ASN A 403 12.51 -15.18 37.62
C ASN A 403 13.55 -14.13 37.21
N THR A 404 13.78 -13.17 38.09
CA THR A 404 14.67 -12.00 37.91
C THR A 404 16.13 -12.31 38.23
N ALA A 405 17.05 -11.89 37.37
CA ALA A 405 18.47 -11.73 37.70
C ALA A 405 18.99 -10.43 37.07
N SER A 406 19.75 -9.65 37.84
CA SER A 406 20.27 -8.34 37.44
C SER A 406 21.75 -8.40 37.02
N SER A 407 22.13 -7.41 36.20
CA SER A 407 23.50 -6.89 35.98
C SER A 407 24.59 -7.82 35.41
N SER A 408 24.96 -7.56 34.15
CA SER A 408 26.35 -7.32 33.74
C SER A 408 26.38 -6.58 32.41
N GLY A 409 26.91 -5.35 32.37
CA GLY A 409 26.98 -4.55 31.15
C GLY A 409 28.10 -5.00 30.20
N GLY A 410 27.94 -4.75 28.90
CA GLY A 410 28.97 -5.03 27.90
C GLY A 410 28.62 -4.50 26.50
N SER A 411 29.41 -3.51 26.04
CA SER A 411 29.48 -3.01 24.65
C SER A 411 28.16 -2.50 24.01
N TYR A 412 27.76 -1.29 24.41
CA TYR A 412 26.80 -0.44 23.68
C TYR A 412 27.41 0.94 23.43
N ASP A 413 28.41 1.02 22.54
CA ASP A 413 28.96 2.30 22.08
C ASP A 413 29.12 2.29 20.54
N ASN A 414 29.16 3.49 19.96
CA ASN A 414 29.23 3.77 18.51
C ASN A 414 27.98 3.41 17.67
N LYS A 415 26.84 4.05 17.96
CA LYS A 415 25.75 4.22 16.98
C LYS A 415 25.36 5.68 16.84
N ILE A 416 25.86 6.29 15.77
CA ILE A 416 25.51 7.62 15.28
C ILE A 416 24.16 7.55 14.55
N CYS A 417 23.35 8.60 14.66
CA CYS A 417 22.07 8.70 13.94
C CYS A 417 22.27 8.94 12.42
N PRO A 418 21.56 8.23 11.51
CA PRO A 418 21.73 8.40 10.06
C PRO A 418 21.17 9.71 9.49
N ILE A 419 20.33 10.43 10.25
CA ILE A 419 19.77 11.73 9.84
C ILE A 419 20.77 12.86 10.12
N CYS A 420 21.29 12.91 11.36
CA CYS A 420 22.14 14.01 11.81
C CYS A 420 23.65 13.69 11.76
N LEU A 421 24.05 12.44 11.46
CA LEU A 421 25.40 11.92 11.23
C LEU A 421 26.48 12.28 12.28
N THR A 422 26.07 12.76 13.45
CA THR A 422 26.96 13.31 14.48
C THR A 422 26.55 12.91 15.90
N ASN A 423 25.25 12.79 16.20
CA ASN A 423 24.76 12.53 17.56
C ASN A 423 24.48 11.05 17.86
N GLY A 424 24.63 10.71 19.14
CA GLY A 424 24.30 9.40 19.71
C GLY A 424 22.78 9.09 19.72
N LYS A 425 22.47 7.82 19.90
CA LYS A 425 21.23 7.18 19.42
C LYS A 425 19.97 7.44 20.27
N ASP A 426 19.37 8.63 20.15
CA ASP A 426 17.90 8.72 20.12
C ASP A 426 17.46 8.86 18.66
N MET A 427 16.77 7.83 18.16
CA MET A 427 16.26 7.76 16.79
C MET A 427 14.74 7.98 16.73
N ALA A 428 14.06 7.91 17.88
CA ALA A 428 12.62 8.14 17.97
C ALA A 428 12.37 9.63 18.25
N PHE A 429 13.09 10.17 19.22
CA PHE A 429 13.08 11.57 19.63
C PHE A 429 14.48 12.19 19.40
N GLY A 430 14.69 13.48 19.67
CA GLY A 430 15.94 14.15 19.31
C GLY A 430 16.15 14.27 17.79
N CYS A 431 16.98 13.40 17.18
CA CYS A 431 17.23 13.42 15.73
C CYS A 431 16.16 12.71 14.88
N GLY A 432 15.12 12.11 15.50
CA GLY A 432 13.99 11.50 14.81
C GLY A 432 12.79 12.44 14.65
N HIS A 433 11.67 12.09 15.29
CA HIS A 433 10.38 12.76 15.12
C HIS A 433 10.42 14.26 15.45
N GLN A 434 11.15 14.68 16.50
CA GLN A 434 11.30 16.11 16.84
C GLN A 434 12.05 16.91 15.77
N ALA A 435 13.07 16.32 15.12
CA ALA A 435 13.79 16.98 14.03
C ALA A 435 12.89 17.21 12.82
N VAL A 436 12.03 16.24 12.49
CA VAL A 436 11.03 16.38 11.42
C VAL A 436 9.99 17.45 11.78
N VAL A 437 9.40 17.40 12.97
CA VAL A 437 8.42 18.41 13.42
C VAL A 437 9.02 19.82 13.42
N LYS A 438 10.29 19.97 13.85
CA LYS A 438 11.01 21.24 13.78
C LYS A 438 11.22 21.68 12.33
N SER A 439 11.72 20.79 11.46
CA SER A 439 11.97 21.13 10.05
C SER A 439 10.69 21.50 9.30
N LEU A 440 9.56 20.90 9.64
CA LEU A 440 8.25 21.29 9.13
C LEU A 440 7.87 22.70 9.64
N GLY A 441 8.07 22.97 10.93
CA GLY A 441 7.81 24.29 11.52
C GLY A 441 8.72 25.40 10.99
N ASP A 442 9.99 25.11 10.71
CA ASP A 442 10.95 26.02 10.07
C ASP A 442 10.55 26.38 8.62
N ASN A 443 9.60 25.65 8.03
CA ASN A 443 9.05 25.87 6.69
C ASN A 443 7.53 26.19 6.74
N ASP A 444 7.03 26.70 7.87
CA ASP A 444 5.64 27.12 8.10
C ASP A 444 4.58 26.00 7.90
N VAL A 445 4.98 24.72 8.00
CA VAL A 445 4.06 23.57 7.89
C VAL A 445 3.49 23.19 9.26
N MET A 446 2.15 23.24 9.34
CA MET A 446 1.37 22.77 10.48
C MET A 446 1.41 21.24 10.60
N VAL A 447 1.47 20.75 11.84
CA VAL A 447 1.58 19.34 12.18
C VAL A 447 0.44 18.92 13.10
N ILE A 448 -0.23 17.83 12.73
CA ILE A 448 -1.05 17.02 13.63
C ILE A 448 -0.21 15.80 14.01
N LEU A 449 -0.10 15.52 15.31
CA LEU A 449 0.55 14.32 15.81
C LEU A 449 -0.45 13.15 15.74
N ASP A 450 -0.11 12.09 15.01
CA ASP A 450 -0.94 10.88 14.92
C ASP A 450 -0.37 9.72 15.76
N ASN A 451 -1.24 8.85 16.28
CA ASN A 451 -0.90 7.58 16.92
C ASN A 451 -1.48 6.36 16.17
N HIS A 452 -0.83 5.93 15.10
CA HIS A 452 -1.38 4.86 14.25
C HIS A 452 -1.42 3.44 14.87
N ILE A 453 -0.33 2.98 15.50
CA ILE A 453 -0.16 1.61 16.03
C ILE A 453 0.77 1.61 17.25
N THR A 454 0.71 0.55 18.08
CA THR A 454 1.55 0.44 19.28
C THR A 454 2.83 -0.35 19.03
N GLN A 455 2.71 -1.54 18.44
CA GLN A 455 3.86 -2.25 17.90
C GLN A 455 4.05 -1.84 16.43
N PRO A 456 5.24 -1.40 16.01
CA PRO A 456 5.44 -0.98 14.63
C PRO A 456 5.36 -2.13 13.64
N GLY A 457 4.76 -1.87 12.48
CA GLY A 457 4.54 -2.82 11.40
C GLY A 457 3.63 -2.20 10.33
N TRP A 458 3.34 -2.93 9.27
CA TRP A 458 2.33 -2.48 8.30
C TRP A 458 0.93 -2.64 8.90
N CYS A 459 0.14 -1.58 8.79
CA CYS A 459 -1.25 -1.49 9.22
C CYS A 459 -2.16 -1.51 7.96
N CYS A 460 -3.38 -2.03 7.96
CA CYS A 460 -4.20 -2.38 9.11
C CYS A 460 -5.02 -3.64 8.82
N SER A 461 -4.97 -4.63 9.72
CA SER A 461 -5.82 -5.82 9.64
C SER A 461 -6.75 -5.91 10.84
N ASN A 462 -7.81 -6.72 10.75
CA ASN A 462 -8.70 -6.98 11.87
C ASN A 462 -8.05 -7.83 13.00
N SER A 463 -6.84 -8.35 12.80
CA SER A 463 -6.22 -9.36 13.67
C SER A 463 -4.73 -9.13 13.96
N ASP A 464 -4.18 -7.95 13.63
CA ASP A 464 -2.78 -7.56 13.90
C ASP A 464 -2.47 -7.31 15.39
N GLY A 465 -3.48 -7.37 16.27
CA GLY A 465 -3.33 -7.18 17.70
C GLY A 465 -3.05 -5.74 18.15
N ASN A 466 -3.23 -4.75 17.26
CA ASN A 466 -3.09 -3.32 17.53
C ASN A 466 -4.42 -2.55 17.37
N GLY A 467 -5.48 -3.19 16.85
CA GLY A 467 -6.70 -2.53 16.37
C GLY A 467 -7.63 -1.94 17.44
N PHE A 468 -7.76 -2.55 18.62
CA PHE A 468 -8.64 -2.02 19.68
C PHE A 468 -8.08 -2.19 21.10
N PHE A 469 -8.65 -1.44 22.05
CA PHE A 469 -8.34 -1.54 23.47
C PHE A 469 -8.45 -2.99 23.98
N GLY A 470 -7.41 -3.48 24.65
CA GLY A 470 -7.35 -4.87 25.12
C GLY A 470 -6.93 -5.89 24.07
N ASP A 471 -6.48 -5.45 22.89
CA ASP A 471 -5.67 -6.28 22.00
C ASP A 471 -4.25 -6.51 22.52
N LYS A 472 -3.60 -7.54 21.98
CA LYS A 472 -2.33 -8.11 22.46
C LYS A 472 -1.24 -7.05 22.66
N PHE A 473 -1.23 -6.01 21.83
CA PHE A 473 -0.25 -4.94 21.84
C PHE A 473 -0.84 -3.57 22.25
N PHE A 474 -2.13 -3.49 22.59
CA PHE A 474 -2.81 -2.23 22.91
C PHE A 474 -3.31 -2.19 24.36
N ASP A 475 -2.37 -1.94 25.27
CA ASP A 475 -2.66 -1.58 26.67
C ASP A 475 -3.15 -0.12 26.77
N PRO A 476 -4.38 0.15 27.25
CA PRO A 476 -4.92 1.51 27.29
C PRO A 476 -4.24 2.44 28.30
N ASN A 477 -3.62 1.91 29.37
CA ASN A 477 -2.92 2.74 30.35
C ASN A 477 -1.54 3.15 29.82
N LEU A 478 -0.83 2.24 29.14
CA LEU A 478 0.43 2.56 28.46
C LEU A 478 0.21 3.55 27.32
N TRP A 479 -0.88 3.40 26.56
CA TRP A 479 -1.27 4.34 25.52
C TRP A 479 -1.57 5.74 26.07
N VAL A 480 -2.40 5.88 27.12
CA VAL A 480 -2.63 7.19 27.78
C VAL A 480 -1.31 7.82 28.26
N LEU A 481 -0.40 7.04 28.85
CA LEU A 481 0.92 7.53 29.25
C LEU A 481 1.76 8.00 28.04
N GLY A 482 1.65 7.32 26.91
CA GLY A 482 2.24 7.71 25.64
C GLY A 482 1.68 9.05 25.13
N LEU A 483 0.35 9.19 25.11
CA LEU A 483 -0.33 10.41 24.69
C LEU A 483 0.09 11.62 25.55
N THR A 484 0.05 11.48 26.88
CA THR A 484 0.51 12.52 27.82
C THR A 484 1.96 12.92 27.55
N LYS A 485 2.86 11.96 27.31
CA LYS A 485 4.26 12.25 26.99
C LYS A 485 4.42 13.03 25.69
N MET A 486 3.74 12.63 24.62
CA MET A 486 3.80 13.33 23.33
C MET A 486 3.23 14.73 23.43
N ALA A 487 2.07 14.89 24.09
CA ALA A 487 1.46 16.19 24.34
C ALA A 487 2.40 17.12 25.15
N THR A 488 3.01 16.62 26.24
CA THR A 488 4.02 17.38 27.02
C THR A 488 5.25 17.73 26.19
N LEU A 489 5.77 16.81 25.37
CA LEU A 489 7.00 17.00 24.59
C LEU A 489 6.89 18.15 23.57
N PHE A 490 5.69 18.36 23.02
CA PHE A 490 5.40 19.43 22.05
C PHE A 490 4.61 20.60 22.65
N ASN A 491 4.49 20.70 23.98
CA ASN A 491 3.88 21.86 24.62
C ASN A 491 4.76 23.10 24.41
N GLY A 492 4.19 24.14 23.80
CA GLY A 492 4.90 25.35 23.38
C GLY A 492 5.49 25.31 21.97
N VAL A 493 5.37 24.19 21.23
CA VAL A 493 5.80 24.09 19.83
C VAL A 493 4.66 24.54 18.92
N THR A 494 4.76 25.76 18.39
CA THR A 494 3.63 26.49 17.78
C THR A 494 3.10 25.91 16.47
N ASN A 495 3.90 25.15 15.73
CA ASN A 495 3.45 24.48 14.50
C ASN A 495 2.78 23.13 14.76
N VAL A 496 2.84 22.60 15.99
CA VAL A 496 2.02 21.44 16.40
C VAL A 496 0.66 21.96 16.84
N VAL A 497 -0.35 21.73 16.00
CA VAL A 497 -1.67 22.34 16.12
C VAL A 497 -2.77 21.36 16.54
N GLY A 498 -2.54 20.07 16.39
CA GLY A 498 -3.50 19.02 16.76
C GLY A 498 -2.83 17.71 17.14
N MET A 499 -3.60 16.82 17.77
CA MET A 499 -3.17 15.47 18.10
C MET A 499 -4.34 14.49 17.98
N SER A 500 -4.21 13.50 17.09
CA SER A 500 -5.11 12.35 17.07
C SER A 500 -4.75 11.38 18.20
N LEU A 501 -5.80 10.81 18.78
CA LEU A 501 -5.70 9.84 19.86
C LEU A 501 -5.23 8.46 19.37
N ARG A 502 -5.79 7.97 18.26
CA ARG A 502 -5.52 6.62 17.73
C ARG A 502 -6.13 6.42 16.34
N ASN A 503 -5.31 6.36 15.29
CA ASN A 503 -5.79 6.06 13.94
C ASN A 503 -6.37 4.63 13.83
N GLU A 504 -7.48 4.50 13.10
CA GLU A 504 -8.16 3.28 12.69
C GLU A 504 -8.51 2.27 13.80
N LEU A 505 -9.35 2.67 14.76
CA LEU A 505 -9.89 1.71 15.74
C LEU A 505 -10.79 0.66 15.05
N ARG A 506 -10.49 -0.62 15.26
CA ARG A 506 -11.00 -1.73 14.43
C ARG A 506 -10.91 -3.11 15.09
N GLY A 507 -11.42 -4.13 14.43
CA GLY A 507 -11.23 -5.54 14.81
C GLY A 507 -12.32 -6.10 15.72
N PRO A 508 -12.26 -7.40 16.07
CA PRO A 508 -13.38 -8.14 16.66
C PRO A 508 -13.72 -7.78 18.11
N LYS A 509 -12.87 -7.02 18.81
CA LYS A 509 -13.13 -6.55 20.19
C LYS A 509 -13.77 -5.17 20.28
N GLN A 510 -13.87 -4.46 19.14
CA GLN A 510 -14.35 -3.08 19.14
C GLN A 510 -15.75 -2.96 19.75
N ASN A 511 -15.91 -2.02 20.68
CA ASN A 511 -17.20 -1.78 21.31
C ASN A 511 -17.30 -0.32 21.79
N VAL A 512 -18.53 0.20 21.78
CA VAL A 512 -18.83 1.61 22.08
C VAL A 512 -18.52 1.97 23.54
N ASN A 513 -18.69 1.05 24.49
CA ASN A 513 -18.47 1.32 25.92
C ASN A 513 -16.99 1.59 26.23
N ASP A 514 -16.09 0.73 25.74
CA ASP A 514 -14.65 0.92 25.88
C ASP A 514 -14.15 2.09 25.04
N TRP A 515 -14.75 2.37 23.87
CA TRP A 515 -14.46 3.60 23.11
C TRP A 515 -14.70 4.84 23.98
N TYR A 516 -15.89 5.02 24.58
CA TYR A 516 -16.14 6.17 25.47
C TYR A 516 -15.20 6.17 26.66
N ARG A 517 -14.98 5.02 27.29
CA ARG A 517 -14.13 4.90 28.48
C ARG A 517 -12.69 5.35 28.23
N TYR A 518 -12.11 4.96 27.10
CA TYR A 518 -10.69 5.18 26.83
C TYR A 518 -10.43 6.41 25.97
N MET A 519 -11.29 6.74 24.99
CA MET A 519 -11.13 7.94 24.16
C MET A 519 -11.34 9.22 24.99
N VAL A 520 -12.35 9.27 25.87
CA VAL A 520 -12.48 10.39 26.83
C VAL A 520 -11.24 10.49 27.72
N LYS A 521 -10.76 9.37 28.28
CA LYS A 521 -9.56 9.35 29.13
C LYS A 521 -8.30 9.83 28.38
N GLY A 522 -8.14 9.47 27.10
CA GLY A 522 -7.04 9.92 26.25
C GLY A 522 -7.12 11.42 25.94
N ALA A 523 -8.32 11.92 25.63
CA ALA A 523 -8.57 13.32 25.31
C ALA A 523 -8.27 14.25 26.50
N GLU A 524 -8.79 13.90 27.68
CA GLU A 524 -8.49 14.60 28.94
C GLU A 524 -6.97 14.61 29.23
N ALA A 525 -6.28 13.49 28.97
CA ALA A 525 -4.86 13.34 29.23
C ALA A 525 -3.95 14.11 28.25
N ILE A 526 -4.40 14.35 27.02
CA ILE A 526 -3.73 15.24 26.05
C ILE A 526 -3.97 16.70 26.46
N HIS A 527 -5.23 17.11 26.66
CA HIS A 527 -5.57 18.49 26.97
C HIS A 527 -4.94 18.97 28.29
N ALA A 528 -4.91 18.13 29.32
CA ALA A 528 -4.25 18.44 30.59
C ALA A 528 -2.71 18.61 30.45
N ALA A 529 -2.09 17.95 29.48
CA ALA A 529 -0.66 18.02 29.22
C ALA A 529 -0.27 19.16 28.26
N ASN A 530 -1.16 19.50 27.33
CA ASN A 530 -1.00 20.56 26.33
C ASN A 530 -2.38 21.11 25.92
N PRO A 531 -2.88 22.18 26.55
CA PRO A 531 -4.19 22.75 26.26
C PRO A 531 -4.22 23.60 24.96
N ASN A 532 -3.08 23.74 24.27
CA ASN A 532 -2.99 24.56 23.07
C ASN A 532 -3.45 23.80 21.81
N VAL A 533 -3.20 22.50 21.74
CA VAL A 533 -3.53 21.66 20.57
C VAL A 533 -5.02 21.34 20.48
N LEU A 534 -5.50 21.10 19.26
CA LEU A 534 -6.76 20.41 19.00
C LEU A 534 -6.64 18.93 19.39
N VAL A 535 -7.73 18.36 19.89
CA VAL A 535 -7.81 16.97 20.33
C VAL A 535 -8.76 16.23 19.39
N ILE A 536 -8.25 15.24 18.66
CA ILE A 536 -8.96 14.63 17.53
C ILE A 536 -9.38 13.20 17.86
N LEU A 537 -10.68 12.92 17.72
CA LEU A 537 -11.29 11.62 18.02
C LEU A 537 -11.64 10.84 16.76
N SER A 538 -11.01 9.68 16.63
CA SER A 538 -11.26 8.66 15.61
C SER A 538 -12.51 7.81 15.88
N GLY A 539 -13.08 7.27 14.80
CA GLY A 539 -14.29 6.45 14.83
C GLY A 539 -14.07 4.99 15.20
N LEU A 540 -15.04 4.15 14.84
CA LEU A 540 -14.92 2.70 14.80
C LEU A 540 -14.84 2.22 13.35
N ASN A 541 -14.56 0.93 13.17
CA ASN A 541 -14.46 0.27 11.88
C ASN A 541 -13.46 0.92 10.92
N PHE A 542 -12.20 1.11 11.33
CA PHE A 542 -11.18 1.81 10.53
C PHE A 542 -11.63 3.26 10.23
N ASP A 543 -12.08 3.95 11.28
CA ASP A 543 -12.51 5.36 11.29
C ASP A 543 -13.60 5.71 10.26
N LYS A 544 -14.44 4.72 9.91
CA LYS A 544 -15.57 4.88 9.00
C LYS A 544 -16.90 5.13 9.71
N ASP A 545 -16.97 4.92 11.02
CA ASP A 545 -18.23 4.99 11.79
C ASP A 545 -18.10 5.77 13.12
N LEU A 546 -18.76 6.92 13.18
CA LEU A 546 -18.99 7.76 14.37
C LEU A 546 -20.49 7.83 14.73
N SER A 547 -21.35 7.05 14.07
CA SER A 547 -22.83 7.17 14.18
C SER A 547 -23.37 6.92 15.60
N PHE A 548 -22.64 6.18 16.43
CA PHE A 548 -22.98 5.94 17.82
C PHE A 548 -22.94 7.22 18.68
N ILE A 549 -22.16 8.23 18.28
CA ILE A 549 -22.06 9.55 18.96
C ILE A 549 -23.34 10.36 18.79
N GLN A 550 -24.07 10.18 17.67
CA GLN A 550 -25.34 10.87 17.42
C GLN A 550 -26.38 10.66 18.53
N LYS A 551 -26.32 9.51 19.22
CA LYS A 551 -27.23 9.16 20.33
C LYS A 551 -26.68 9.54 21.72
N HIS A 552 -25.37 9.65 21.84
CA HIS A 552 -24.67 9.91 23.10
C HIS A 552 -23.49 10.84 22.83
N PRO A 553 -23.66 12.17 22.87
CA PRO A 553 -22.56 13.10 22.64
C PRO A 553 -21.39 12.85 23.60
N VAL A 554 -20.16 13.03 23.11
CA VAL A 554 -18.95 12.93 23.95
C VAL A 554 -18.96 14.04 24.99
N ASN A 555 -18.65 13.70 26.25
CA ASN A 555 -18.57 14.66 27.35
C ASN A 555 -17.11 14.78 27.81
N LEU A 556 -16.58 16.01 27.81
CA LEU A 556 -15.20 16.36 28.16
C LEU A 556 -15.20 17.57 29.09
N THR A 557 -14.13 17.77 29.86
CA THR A 557 -13.98 18.92 30.77
C THR A 557 -13.58 20.22 30.07
N PHE A 558 -13.32 20.16 28.76
CA PHE A 558 -12.87 21.27 27.94
C PHE A 558 -13.76 21.46 26.70
N GLU A 559 -13.81 22.69 26.20
CA GLU A 559 -14.62 23.13 25.06
C GLU A 559 -13.71 23.73 23.97
N GLU A 560 -14.26 23.99 22.78
CA GLU A 560 -13.57 24.66 21.64
C GLU A 560 -12.25 24.03 21.13
N LYS A 561 -11.90 22.81 21.57
CA LYS A 561 -10.70 22.06 21.14
C LYS A 561 -10.96 20.69 20.52
N LEU A 562 -12.20 20.22 20.53
CA LEU A 562 -12.58 18.89 20.04
C LEU A 562 -12.79 18.89 18.52
N VAL A 563 -12.21 17.91 17.84
CA VAL A 563 -12.40 17.60 16.42
C VAL A 563 -12.69 16.10 16.27
N PHE A 564 -13.46 15.71 15.27
CA PHE A 564 -13.66 14.31 14.89
C PHE A 564 -12.96 14.02 13.55
N GLU A 565 -12.50 12.80 13.35
CA GLU A 565 -11.88 12.38 12.09
C GLU A 565 -12.52 11.13 11.47
N ALA A 566 -12.49 11.05 10.14
CA ALA A 566 -13.06 9.93 9.39
C ALA A 566 -12.28 9.60 8.11
N HIS A 567 -12.23 8.32 7.74
CA HIS A 567 -11.53 7.82 6.56
C HIS A 567 -12.47 7.58 5.38
N TRP A 568 -12.06 7.97 4.17
CA TRP A 568 -12.85 7.74 2.97
C TRP A 568 -11.98 7.43 1.75
N TYR A 569 -12.07 6.19 1.27
CA TYR A 569 -11.33 5.68 0.11
C TYR A 569 -12.27 4.98 -0.88
N GLY A 570 -11.94 5.02 -2.17
CA GLY A 570 -12.76 4.38 -3.22
C GLY A 570 -12.91 2.86 -3.05
N PHE A 571 -11.92 2.19 -2.48
CA PHE A 571 -11.97 0.75 -2.18
C PHE A 571 -12.85 0.39 -0.97
N THR A 572 -13.33 1.36 -0.20
CA THR A 572 -14.25 1.13 0.93
C THR A 572 -15.56 0.50 0.46
N ASP A 573 -16.00 0.84 -0.74
CA ASP A 573 -17.19 0.28 -1.41
C ASP A 573 -16.85 -0.92 -2.31
N GLY A 574 -15.68 -1.53 -2.11
CA GLY A 574 -15.17 -2.67 -2.88
C GLY A 574 -14.91 -2.31 -4.35
N GLN A 575 -15.78 -2.79 -5.25
CA GLN A 575 -15.73 -2.52 -6.69
C GLN A 575 -17.01 -1.84 -7.20
N ALA A 576 -17.78 -1.20 -6.31
CA ALA A 576 -19.03 -0.54 -6.66
C ALA A 576 -18.85 0.54 -7.74
N TRP A 577 -17.76 1.31 -7.69
CA TRP A 577 -17.48 2.37 -8.67
C TRP A 577 -17.14 1.85 -10.06
N VAL A 578 -16.65 0.61 -10.18
CA VAL A 578 -16.40 -0.07 -11.48
C VAL A 578 -17.69 -0.71 -12.01
N ASN A 579 -18.37 -1.48 -11.15
CA ASN A 579 -19.46 -2.38 -11.55
C ASN A 579 -20.85 -1.73 -11.49
N GLY A 580 -20.99 -0.58 -10.83
CA GLY A 580 -22.25 0.15 -10.65
C GLY A 580 -22.32 1.42 -11.49
N ASN A 581 -23.53 1.96 -11.65
CA ASN A 581 -23.72 3.27 -12.26
C ASN A 581 -23.20 4.38 -11.32
N PRO A 582 -22.31 5.29 -11.77
CA PRO A 582 -21.66 6.25 -10.87
C PRO A 582 -22.61 7.22 -10.16
N ASN A 583 -23.79 7.54 -10.72
CA ASN A 583 -24.78 8.39 -10.03
C ASN A 583 -25.39 7.67 -8.82
N GLN A 584 -25.76 6.40 -9.00
CA GLN A 584 -26.38 5.57 -7.97
C GLN A 584 -25.36 5.28 -6.85
N VAL A 585 -24.13 4.92 -7.23
CA VAL A 585 -23.04 4.66 -6.30
C VAL A 585 -22.71 5.92 -5.51
N CYS A 586 -22.52 7.08 -6.15
CA CYS A 586 -22.28 8.34 -5.43
C CYS A 586 -23.44 8.70 -4.48
N GLY A 587 -24.70 8.58 -4.92
CA GLY A 587 -25.86 8.80 -4.06
C GLY A 587 -25.89 7.88 -2.81
N GLN A 588 -25.59 6.60 -2.99
CA GLN A 588 -25.52 5.61 -1.91
C GLN A 588 -24.36 5.88 -0.94
N VAL A 589 -23.15 6.13 -1.46
CA VAL A 589 -21.93 6.29 -0.66
C VAL A 589 -21.97 7.60 0.12
N VAL A 590 -22.42 8.70 -0.48
CA VAL A 590 -22.64 9.96 0.24
C VAL A 590 -23.73 9.80 1.30
N GLY A 591 -24.82 9.08 0.98
CA GLY A 591 -25.83 8.72 1.97
C GLY A 591 -25.31 7.81 3.09
N ASN A 592 -24.19 7.12 2.90
CA ASN A 592 -23.50 6.38 3.96
C ASN A 592 -22.66 7.32 4.83
N ILE A 593 -21.75 8.08 4.22
CA ILE A 593 -20.87 9.04 4.91
C ILE A 593 -21.67 10.04 5.76
N MET A 594 -22.77 10.60 5.24
CA MET A 594 -23.61 11.52 6.02
C MET A 594 -24.25 10.86 7.25
N ARG A 595 -24.53 9.55 7.21
CA ARG A 595 -25.06 8.81 8.37
C ARG A 595 -23.97 8.38 9.35
N THR A 596 -22.75 8.12 8.88
CA THR A 596 -21.67 7.59 9.73
C THR A 596 -20.80 8.68 10.34
N SER A 597 -20.56 9.81 9.66
CA SER A 597 -19.74 10.91 10.18
C SER A 597 -20.25 12.30 9.80
N GLY A 598 -20.76 12.51 8.58
CA GLY A 598 -21.12 13.83 8.05
C GLY A 598 -22.20 14.58 8.86
N PHE A 599 -23.06 13.86 9.60
CA PHE A 599 -24.03 14.46 10.53
C PHE A 599 -23.39 15.37 11.60
N LEU A 600 -22.09 15.19 11.89
CA LEU A 600 -21.34 16.02 12.83
C LEU A 600 -21.24 17.47 12.32
N VAL A 601 -21.03 17.66 11.01
CA VAL A 601 -21.00 18.97 10.36
C VAL A 601 -22.37 19.65 10.44
N ASP A 602 -23.46 18.90 10.17
CA ASP A 602 -24.84 19.40 10.31
C ASP A 602 -25.17 19.83 11.76
N GLN A 603 -24.49 19.23 12.75
CA GLN A 603 -24.60 19.57 14.18
C GLN A 603 -23.63 20.68 14.63
N GLY A 604 -22.77 21.19 13.73
CA GLY A 604 -21.79 22.24 14.02
C GLY A 604 -20.48 21.76 14.65
N TRP A 605 -20.21 20.44 14.66
CA TRP A 605 -18.94 19.88 15.11
C TRP A 605 -17.90 19.87 13.98
N PRO A 606 -16.62 20.18 14.27
CA PRO A 606 -15.55 20.02 13.29
C PRO A 606 -15.36 18.54 12.91
N LEU A 607 -15.42 18.27 11.61
CA LEU A 607 -15.10 16.96 11.01
C LEU A 607 -13.97 17.12 10.01
N PHE A 608 -12.94 16.31 10.19
CA PHE A 608 -11.72 16.26 9.38
C PHE A 608 -11.66 14.93 8.63
N ILE A 609 -11.41 14.94 7.32
CA ILE A 609 -11.11 13.70 6.59
C ILE A 609 -9.60 13.44 6.73
N SER A 610 -9.21 12.75 7.80
CA SER A 610 -7.81 12.44 8.13
C SER A 610 -7.12 11.61 7.04
N GLU A 611 -7.87 10.77 6.33
CA GLU A 611 -7.36 10.01 5.20
C GLU A 611 -8.37 9.89 4.05
N PHE A 612 -7.90 10.26 2.87
CA PHE A 612 -8.41 9.81 1.58
C PHE A 612 -7.24 9.69 0.59
N GLY A 613 -7.43 8.96 -0.51
CA GLY A 613 -6.41 8.81 -1.54
C GLY A 613 -6.91 8.06 -2.75
N VAL A 614 -6.12 8.09 -3.83
CA VAL A 614 -6.35 7.38 -5.09
C VAL A 614 -5.03 6.95 -5.72
N ASP A 615 -5.04 5.88 -6.52
CA ASP A 615 -3.89 5.48 -7.34
C ASP A 615 -3.53 6.56 -8.38
N LEU A 616 -2.39 7.25 -8.16
CA LEU A 616 -1.98 8.40 -8.96
C LEU A 616 -1.44 8.04 -10.36
N ARG A 617 -1.28 6.76 -10.67
CA ARG A 617 -1.04 6.29 -12.05
C ARG A 617 -2.23 6.56 -12.97
N GLY A 618 -3.42 6.84 -12.40
CA GLY A 618 -4.62 7.20 -13.14
C GLY A 618 -5.29 6.04 -13.87
N THR A 619 -4.80 4.81 -13.73
CA THR A 619 -5.36 3.61 -14.37
C THR A 619 -6.48 2.95 -13.56
N ASN A 620 -6.63 3.30 -12.27
CA ASN A 620 -7.66 2.73 -11.41
C ASN A 620 -9.03 3.42 -11.62
N VAL A 621 -9.91 2.76 -12.36
CA VAL A 621 -11.28 3.23 -12.66
C VAL A 621 -12.13 3.44 -11.39
N ASN A 622 -11.94 2.59 -10.37
CA ASN A 622 -12.70 2.66 -9.12
C ASN A 622 -12.43 3.98 -8.40
N ASP A 623 -11.14 4.26 -8.22
CA ASP A 623 -10.61 5.44 -7.54
C ASP A 623 -10.89 6.74 -8.31
N ASN A 624 -10.68 6.73 -9.63
CA ASN A 624 -10.94 7.89 -10.49
C ASN A 624 -12.39 8.36 -10.42
N ARG A 625 -13.35 7.41 -10.44
CA ARG A 625 -14.79 7.70 -10.32
C ARG A 625 -15.17 8.14 -8.92
N TYR A 626 -14.63 7.47 -7.90
CA TYR A 626 -14.79 7.84 -6.48
C TYR A 626 -14.38 9.30 -6.23
N LEU A 627 -13.18 9.70 -6.68
CA LEU A 627 -12.62 11.03 -6.42
C LEU A 627 -13.54 12.15 -6.92
N ASN A 628 -14.23 11.98 -8.04
CA ASN A 628 -15.17 12.98 -8.54
C ASN A 628 -16.35 13.21 -7.57
N CYS A 629 -16.81 12.16 -6.89
CA CYS A 629 -17.86 12.26 -5.87
C CYS A 629 -17.32 12.85 -4.56
N PHE A 630 -16.14 12.40 -4.11
CA PHE A 630 -15.45 12.95 -2.94
C PHE A 630 -15.27 14.47 -3.05
N MET A 631 -14.71 14.94 -4.17
CA MET A 631 -14.49 16.36 -4.45
C MET A 631 -15.78 17.18 -4.36
N ALA A 632 -16.92 16.62 -4.79
CA ALA A 632 -18.21 17.29 -4.71
C ALA A 632 -18.70 17.48 -3.26
N VAL A 633 -18.49 16.48 -2.40
CA VAL A 633 -18.88 16.52 -0.98
C VAL A 633 -17.93 17.40 -0.17
N ALA A 634 -16.61 17.26 -0.36
CA ALA A 634 -15.61 18.08 0.29
C ALA A 634 -15.80 19.58 -0.02
N ALA A 635 -16.20 19.92 -1.25
CA ALA A 635 -16.54 21.30 -1.62
C ALA A 635 -17.90 21.78 -1.06
N GLU A 636 -18.92 20.91 -0.98
CA GLU A 636 -20.25 21.26 -0.43
C GLU A 636 -20.20 21.53 1.07
N LEU A 637 -19.53 20.65 1.81
CA LEU A 637 -19.43 20.71 3.27
C LEU A 637 -18.23 21.54 3.75
N ASP A 638 -17.40 22.06 2.83
CA ASP A 638 -16.17 22.81 3.09
C ASP A 638 -15.18 22.11 4.06
N LEU A 639 -15.12 20.77 3.96
CA LEU A 639 -14.32 19.93 4.86
C LEU A 639 -12.83 20.27 4.81
N ASP A 640 -12.17 20.11 5.95
CA ASP A 640 -10.71 19.95 6.02
C ASP A 640 -10.34 18.49 5.79
N TRP A 641 -9.16 18.26 5.21
CA TRP A 641 -8.74 16.95 4.73
C TRP A 641 -7.22 16.79 4.75
N ALA A 642 -6.75 15.54 4.80
CA ALA A 642 -5.37 15.19 4.50
C ALA A 642 -5.32 14.05 3.47
N LEU A 643 -4.46 14.23 2.46
CA LEU A 643 -4.30 13.28 1.36
C LEU A 643 -3.23 12.25 1.73
N TRP A 644 -3.58 10.97 1.65
CA TRP A 644 -2.65 9.85 1.64
C TRP A 644 -2.06 9.69 0.24
N THR A 645 -0.78 9.95 0.00
CA THR A 645 0.26 10.44 0.94
C THR A 645 1.29 11.31 0.20
N LEU A 646 2.17 12.04 0.89
CA LEU A 646 3.25 12.80 0.23
C LEU A 646 4.31 11.87 -0.38
N VAL A 647 4.65 10.80 0.34
CA VAL A 647 5.84 9.99 0.08
C VAL A 647 5.72 9.23 -1.24
N GLY A 648 6.74 9.28 -2.10
CA GLY A 648 6.75 8.55 -3.37
C GLY A 648 7.27 7.11 -3.26
N SER A 649 8.04 6.83 -2.21
CA SER A 649 8.55 5.51 -1.86
C SER A 649 8.77 5.37 -0.35
N TYR A 650 8.79 4.14 0.15
CA TYR A 650 9.07 3.81 1.54
C TYR A 650 10.54 3.46 1.73
N TYR A 651 11.18 4.02 2.77
CA TYR A 651 12.51 3.57 3.20
C TYR A 651 12.53 2.06 3.48
N PHE A 652 11.46 1.50 4.05
CA PHE A 652 11.24 0.06 4.19
C PHE A 652 9.74 -0.22 4.39
N ARG A 653 9.16 -1.11 3.58
CA ARG A 653 7.77 -1.59 3.73
C ARG A 653 7.68 -3.06 3.34
N GLN A 654 7.14 -3.87 4.25
CA GLN A 654 6.87 -5.31 4.03
C GLN A 654 8.08 -6.14 3.52
N GLY A 655 9.31 -5.79 3.91
CA GLY A 655 10.55 -6.45 3.45
C GLY A 655 11.34 -5.62 2.43
N VAL A 656 10.64 -4.80 1.64
CA VAL A 656 11.20 -4.07 0.50
C VAL A 656 11.69 -2.68 0.92
N ILE A 657 12.98 -2.41 0.74
CA ILE A 657 13.57 -1.05 0.77
C ILE A 657 13.22 -0.36 -0.54
N GLY A 658 12.78 0.90 -0.48
CA GLY A 658 12.37 1.64 -1.68
C GLY A 658 11.06 1.13 -2.29
N MET A 659 10.16 0.53 -1.52
CA MET A 659 8.85 0.13 -2.07
C MET A 659 8.11 1.36 -2.60
N GLU A 660 7.67 1.34 -3.85
CA GLU A 660 6.94 2.46 -4.45
C GLU A 660 5.59 2.69 -3.78
N GLU A 661 5.22 3.96 -3.60
CA GLU A 661 3.88 4.35 -3.17
C GLU A 661 3.12 4.99 -4.33
N PHE A 662 2.19 4.23 -4.91
CA PHE A 662 1.37 4.66 -6.05
C PHE A 662 0.28 5.67 -5.68
N TYR A 663 -0.07 5.79 -4.40
CA TYR A 663 -0.91 6.86 -3.85
C TYR A 663 -0.08 8.11 -3.46
N GLY A 664 1.25 8.04 -3.63
CA GLY A 664 2.20 9.08 -3.28
C GLY A 664 2.21 10.25 -4.26
N ILE A 665 1.99 11.48 -3.76
CA ILE A 665 2.06 12.74 -4.55
C ILE A 665 3.38 12.83 -5.33
N LEU A 666 4.48 12.40 -4.71
CA LEU A 666 5.81 12.44 -5.32
C LEU A 666 6.11 11.18 -6.15
N SER A 667 7.01 11.33 -7.13
CA SER A 667 7.65 10.22 -7.82
C SER A 667 8.48 9.36 -6.86
N TRP A 668 8.78 8.12 -7.27
CA TRP A 668 9.51 7.14 -6.46
C TRP A 668 10.83 7.66 -5.85
N ASP A 669 11.55 8.49 -6.61
CA ASP A 669 12.83 9.14 -6.26
C ASP A 669 12.66 10.47 -5.50
N TRP A 670 11.41 10.87 -5.21
CA TRP A 670 11.02 12.12 -4.55
C TRP A 670 11.37 13.41 -5.32
N THR A 671 11.76 13.34 -6.60
CA THR A 671 12.22 14.52 -7.37
C THR A 671 11.10 15.30 -8.04
N GLN A 672 9.94 14.68 -8.33
CA GLN A 672 8.87 15.25 -9.15
C GLN A 672 7.48 14.99 -8.56
N VAL A 673 6.50 15.80 -8.97
CA VAL A 673 5.08 15.51 -8.70
C VAL A 673 4.59 14.46 -9.69
N ARG A 674 4.11 13.32 -9.18
CA ARG A 674 3.60 12.18 -9.94
C ARG A 674 2.38 12.51 -10.79
N ASN A 675 1.46 13.34 -10.27
CA ASN A 675 0.21 13.70 -10.96
C ASN A 675 -0.19 15.16 -10.68
N THR A 676 0.24 16.06 -11.56
CA THR A 676 -0.07 17.50 -11.46
C THR A 676 -1.56 17.82 -11.69
N THR A 677 -2.26 16.99 -12.46
CA THR A 677 -3.72 17.11 -12.67
C THR A 677 -4.48 16.94 -11.36
N LEU A 678 -4.08 15.99 -10.50
CA LEU A 678 -4.67 15.87 -9.16
C LEU A 678 -4.42 17.12 -8.31
N LEU A 679 -3.18 17.62 -8.26
CA LEU A 679 -2.86 18.83 -7.47
C LEU A 679 -3.71 20.03 -7.92
N ASN A 680 -3.84 20.24 -9.23
CA ASN A 680 -4.71 21.29 -9.79
C ASN A 680 -6.18 21.12 -9.38
N LYS A 681 -6.67 19.88 -9.35
CA LYS A 681 -8.05 19.53 -8.98
C LYS A 681 -8.34 19.79 -7.49
N ILE A 682 -7.43 19.43 -6.59
CA ILE A 682 -7.61 19.60 -5.13
C ILE A 682 -7.27 21.00 -4.62
N ASN A 683 -6.48 21.80 -5.38
CA ASN A 683 -6.08 23.17 -5.03
C ASN A 683 -7.26 24.05 -4.56
N VAL A 684 -8.41 23.90 -5.22
CA VAL A 684 -9.64 24.66 -4.91
C VAL A 684 -10.17 24.41 -3.49
N LEU A 685 -9.91 23.24 -2.90
CA LEU A 685 -10.34 22.85 -1.55
C LEU A 685 -9.37 23.31 -0.45
N GLN A 686 -8.19 23.83 -0.81
CA GLN A 686 -7.15 24.25 0.14
C GLN A 686 -7.50 25.55 0.89
N LEU A 687 -8.49 26.30 0.42
CA LEU A 687 -8.95 27.56 1.01
C LEU A 687 -10.43 27.44 1.41
N PRO A 688 -10.86 27.95 2.56
CA PRO A 688 -12.26 27.83 2.98
C PRO A 688 -13.19 28.53 1.99
N PHE A 689 -14.36 27.96 1.75
CA PHE A 689 -15.46 28.69 1.13
C PHE A 689 -16.24 29.50 2.18
N GLN A 690 -16.28 29.02 3.43
CA GLN A 690 -17.10 29.50 4.53
C GLN A 690 -16.23 29.74 5.80
N GLY A 691 -16.87 29.82 6.98
CA GLY A 691 -16.18 29.94 8.26
C GLY A 691 -15.95 31.38 8.78
N PRO A 692 -15.38 31.53 9.99
CA PRO A 692 -15.18 32.82 10.66
C PRO A 692 -14.25 33.75 9.87
N GLY A 693 -14.55 35.06 9.88
CA GLY A 693 -13.74 36.06 9.18
C GLY A 693 -13.92 36.09 7.65
N ILE A 694 -14.18 34.95 7.02
CA ILE A 694 -14.53 34.81 5.59
C ILE A 694 -16.01 35.10 5.36
N THR A 695 -16.90 34.52 6.17
CA THR A 695 -18.35 34.67 6.04
C THR A 695 -18.79 36.02 6.62
N ARG A 696 -18.62 37.10 5.84
CA ARG A 696 -19.04 38.47 6.21
C ARG A 696 -20.18 38.96 5.33
N GLY A 697 -21.40 38.58 5.68
CA GLY A 697 -22.64 39.11 5.08
C GLY A 697 -23.46 38.06 4.34
N ASN A 698 -24.03 38.44 3.19
CA ASN A 698 -24.95 37.59 2.44
C ASN A 698 -24.20 36.45 1.72
N PRO A 699 -24.45 35.16 2.02
CA PRO A 699 -23.86 34.03 1.29
C PRO A 699 -24.36 33.96 -0.17
N TYR A 700 -23.67 33.18 -0.99
CA TYR A 700 -24.01 32.92 -2.39
C TYR A 700 -23.47 31.55 -2.82
N LYS A 701 -23.96 31.05 -3.95
CA LYS A 701 -23.53 29.78 -4.51
C LYS A 701 -22.38 29.97 -5.51
N LEU A 702 -21.47 29.01 -5.54
CA LEU A 702 -20.61 28.74 -6.69
C LEU A 702 -21.13 27.50 -7.41
N ILE A 703 -20.98 27.45 -8.74
CA ILE A 703 -21.29 26.25 -9.53
C ILE A 703 -19.96 25.53 -9.79
N PHE A 704 -19.65 24.56 -8.94
CA PHE A 704 -18.40 23.81 -8.92
C PHE A 704 -18.46 22.58 -9.83
N HIS A 705 -17.38 22.27 -10.54
CA HIS A 705 -17.25 21.11 -11.42
C HIS A 705 -16.19 20.13 -10.85
N PRO A 706 -16.61 19.05 -10.17
CA PRO A 706 -15.73 18.21 -9.36
C PRO A 706 -14.64 17.47 -10.15
N LEU A 707 -14.87 17.18 -11.44
CA LEU A 707 -13.89 16.50 -12.30
C LEU A 707 -12.64 17.35 -12.54
N THR A 708 -12.77 18.68 -12.63
CA THR A 708 -11.64 19.59 -12.93
C THR A 708 -11.18 20.44 -11.75
N GLY A 709 -11.98 20.56 -10.68
CA GLY A 709 -11.67 21.47 -9.57
C GLY A 709 -11.95 22.95 -9.87
N LEU A 710 -12.68 23.24 -10.95
CA LEU A 710 -12.97 24.60 -11.41
C LEU A 710 -14.44 24.98 -11.14
N CYS A 711 -14.77 26.25 -11.25
CA CYS A 711 -16.15 26.75 -11.18
C CYS A 711 -16.58 27.39 -12.50
N VAL A 712 -17.89 27.48 -12.72
CA VAL A 712 -18.48 28.23 -13.84
C VAL A 712 -18.21 29.73 -13.68
N ILE A 713 -17.47 30.29 -14.62
CA ILE A 713 -17.16 31.72 -14.74
C ILE A 713 -17.78 32.32 -16.00
N ARG A 714 -17.90 33.64 -16.00
CA ARG A 714 -18.31 34.45 -17.16
C ARG A 714 -17.12 35.29 -17.61
N LYS A 715 -16.83 35.29 -18.91
CA LYS A 715 -15.87 36.23 -19.52
C LYS A 715 -16.54 37.56 -19.85
N THR A 716 -17.59 37.52 -20.68
CA THR A 716 -18.46 38.65 -21.00
C THR A 716 -19.93 38.21 -21.04
N ILE A 717 -20.88 39.13 -21.17
CA ILE A 717 -22.32 38.80 -21.25
C ILE A 717 -22.69 38.10 -22.57
N LEU A 718 -21.92 38.31 -23.64
CA LEU A 718 -22.19 37.80 -24.98
C LEU A 718 -21.48 36.46 -25.27
N GLU A 719 -20.42 36.15 -24.51
CA GLU A 719 -19.69 34.89 -24.61
C GLU A 719 -20.39 33.74 -23.85
N PRO A 720 -20.13 32.49 -24.26
CA PRO A 720 -20.41 31.31 -23.44
C PRO A 720 -19.89 31.41 -22.00
N LEU A 721 -20.60 30.76 -21.09
CA LEU A 721 -20.04 30.42 -19.79
C LEU A 721 -18.90 29.41 -19.99
N THR A 722 -17.85 29.51 -19.16
CA THR A 722 -16.67 28.63 -19.22
C THR A 722 -16.27 28.19 -17.82
N LEU A 723 -15.46 27.14 -17.66
CA LEU A 723 -14.83 26.85 -16.38
C LEU A 723 -13.59 27.73 -16.16
N GLY A 724 -13.34 28.06 -14.90
CA GLY A 724 -12.11 28.72 -14.47
C GLY A 724 -11.94 28.69 -12.94
N PRO A 725 -10.86 29.30 -12.43
CA PRO A 725 -10.60 29.34 -10.99
C PRO A 725 -11.76 29.93 -10.20
N CYS A 726 -12.18 29.27 -9.12
CA CYS A 726 -13.42 29.62 -8.39
C CYS A 726 -13.43 31.03 -7.77
N TYR A 727 -12.26 31.65 -7.55
CA TYR A 727 -12.19 33.05 -7.11
C TYR A 727 -12.57 34.08 -8.19
N LEU A 728 -12.64 33.66 -9.47
CA LEU A 728 -13.14 34.45 -10.60
C LEU A 728 -14.62 34.19 -10.93
N SER A 729 -15.28 33.28 -10.21
CA SER A 729 -16.71 33.01 -10.41
C SER A 729 -17.56 34.21 -10.00
N ASP A 730 -18.56 34.50 -10.82
CA ASP A 730 -19.72 35.30 -10.39
C ASP A 730 -20.36 34.64 -9.15
N GLY A 731 -20.99 35.46 -8.30
CA GLY A 731 -21.76 34.93 -7.19
C GLY A 731 -23.17 34.52 -7.63
N TRP A 732 -23.52 33.25 -7.51
CA TRP A 732 -24.82 32.74 -7.97
C TRP A 732 -25.87 32.70 -6.86
N LYS A 733 -27.13 32.75 -7.25
CA LYS A 733 -28.31 32.47 -6.42
C LYS A 733 -29.09 31.34 -7.07
N TYR A 734 -29.36 30.28 -6.31
CA TYR A 734 -30.30 29.24 -6.69
C TYR A 734 -31.64 29.50 -6.00
N THR A 735 -32.72 29.63 -6.76
CA THR A 735 -34.06 29.96 -6.22
C THR A 735 -34.90 28.70 -5.96
N PRO A 736 -35.94 28.77 -5.11
CA PRO A 736 -36.91 27.68 -4.96
C PRO A 736 -37.61 27.29 -6.28
N GLN A 737 -37.66 28.21 -7.26
CA GLN A 737 -38.19 27.97 -8.60
C GLN A 737 -37.18 27.24 -9.53
N LYS A 738 -36.04 26.79 -8.97
CA LYS A 738 -34.92 26.12 -9.64
C LYS A 738 -34.17 27.00 -10.65
N ILE A 739 -34.12 28.32 -10.43
CA ILE A 739 -33.42 29.25 -11.33
C ILE A 739 -32.01 29.49 -10.78
N LEU A 740 -30.99 29.37 -11.65
CA LEU A 740 -29.61 29.79 -11.39
C LEU A 740 -29.38 31.19 -11.97
N SER A 741 -29.33 32.21 -11.10
CA SER A 741 -29.13 33.61 -11.48
C SER A 741 -27.90 34.25 -10.84
N ILE A 742 -27.28 35.21 -11.52
CA ILE A 742 -26.14 35.97 -10.97
C ILE A 742 -26.67 37.00 -9.97
N LYS A 743 -26.19 36.90 -8.73
CA LYS A 743 -26.60 37.72 -7.58
C LYS A 743 -26.37 39.20 -7.86
N GLY A 744 -27.41 40.00 -7.60
CA GLY A 744 -27.40 41.45 -7.88
C GLY A 744 -27.68 41.81 -9.35
N THR A 745 -28.04 40.85 -10.20
CA THR A 745 -28.40 41.07 -11.61
C THR A 745 -29.70 40.36 -11.98
N TYR A 746 -30.17 40.59 -13.21
CA TYR A 746 -31.30 39.88 -13.82
C TYR A 746 -30.88 38.68 -14.69
N PHE A 747 -29.58 38.35 -14.76
CA PHE A 747 -29.09 37.30 -15.63
C PHE A 747 -29.24 35.92 -15.01
N CYS A 748 -29.74 34.95 -15.79
CA CYS A 748 -29.84 33.54 -15.43
C CYS A 748 -29.32 32.63 -16.55
N ILE A 749 -28.88 31.42 -16.19
CA ILE A 749 -28.43 30.42 -17.16
C ILE A 749 -29.63 29.90 -17.95
N GLN A 750 -29.50 29.85 -19.28
CA GLN A 750 -30.50 29.29 -20.19
C GLN A 750 -29.89 28.19 -21.08
N ALA A 751 -30.64 27.10 -21.25
CA ALA A 751 -30.36 26.08 -22.26
C ALA A 751 -30.97 26.50 -23.59
N LYS A 752 -30.16 26.62 -24.66
CA LYS A 752 -30.66 27.04 -25.98
C LYS A 752 -31.13 25.88 -26.83
N ASN A 753 -30.25 24.90 -27.05
CA ASN A 753 -30.46 23.69 -27.84
C ASN A 753 -29.38 22.66 -27.44
N LYS A 754 -29.64 21.37 -27.65
CA LYS A 754 -28.65 20.30 -27.45
C LYS A 754 -27.39 20.56 -28.31
N GLY A 755 -26.22 20.37 -27.72
CA GLY A 755 -24.91 20.62 -28.33
C GLY A 755 -24.50 22.09 -28.38
N MET A 756 -25.34 23.02 -27.92
CA MET A 756 -25.02 24.45 -27.92
C MET A 756 -24.49 24.91 -26.54
N PRO A 757 -23.69 25.99 -26.50
CA PRO A 757 -23.24 26.59 -25.25
C PRO A 757 -24.39 27.05 -24.35
N ALA A 758 -24.21 26.92 -23.04
CA ALA A 758 -25.08 27.53 -22.04
C ALA A 758 -24.82 29.04 -22.03
N MET A 759 -25.88 29.84 -22.19
CA MET A 759 -25.79 31.30 -22.27
C MET A 759 -26.55 31.97 -21.12
N LEU A 760 -26.28 33.25 -20.89
CA LEU A 760 -27.05 34.06 -19.96
C LEU A 760 -28.20 34.76 -20.69
N GLY A 761 -29.40 34.61 -20.14
CA GLY A 761 -30.59 35.35 -20.55
C GLY A 761 -31.15 36.21 -19.43
N ILE A 762 -32.10 37.07 -19.78
CA ILE A 762 -32.87 37.91 -18.84
C ILE A 762 -34.30 37.38 -18.59
N ILE A 763 -34.73 36.37 -19.37
CA ILE A 763 -36.07 35.78 -19.28
C ILE A 763 -35.97 34.49 -18.45
N CYS A 764 -36.10 34.64 -17.13
CA CYS A 764 -35.93 33.55 -16.17
C CYS A 764 -37.26 32.85 -15.79
N SER A 765 -38.32 33.04 -16.59
CA SER A 765 -39.61 32.38 -16.46
C SER A 765 -39.67 31.02 -17.14
N ASP A 766 -38.92 30.89 -18.22
CA ASP A 766 -39.12 29.89 -19.27
C ASP A 766 -38.57 28.51 -18.83
N PRO A 767 -39.11 27.39 -19.35
CA PRO A 767 -38.68 26.04 -18.95
C PRO A 767 -37.16 25.82 -19.06
N ASN A 768 -36.54 26.41 -20.08
CA ASN A 768 -35.11 26.31 -20.37
C ASN A 768 -34.20 27.15 -19.45
N SER A 769 -34.78 27.92 -18.52
CA SER A 769 -34.06 28.66 -17.48
C SER A 769 -34.12 27.98 -16.10
N ARG A 770 -34.80 26.82 -16.02
CA ARG A 770 -34.97 26.02 -14.80
C ARG A 770 -33.97 24.87 -14.81
N TRP A 771 -33.26 24.70 -13.71
CA TRP A 771 -32.13 23.79 -13.54
C TRP A 771 -32.36 22.89 -12.34
N GLU A 772 -32.80 21.66 -12.58
CA GLU A 772 -33.12 20.68 -11.55
C GLU A 772 -31.99 19.67 -11.33
N MET A 773 -31.73 19.32 -10.07
CA MET A 773 -30.80 18.23 -9.71
C MET A 773 -31.54 16.90 -9.77
N ILE A 774 -31.38 16.15 -10.87
CA ILE A 774 -32.24 14.99 -11.20
C ILE A 774 -31.66 13.60 -10.89
N SER A 775 -30.35 13.48 -10.66
CA SER A 775 -29.69 12.19 -10.40
C SER A 775 -29.61 11.84 -8.91
N ASP A 776 -29.44 10.56 -8.57
CA ASP A 776 -29.27 10.09 -7.18
C ASP A 776 -28.10 10.79 -6.46
N SER A 777 -27.01 11.07 -7.20
CA SER A 777 -25.86 11.88 -6.78
C SER A 777 -26.18 13.37 -6.56
N LYS A 778 -27.30 13.87 -7.11
CA LYS A 778 -27.70 15.28 -7.19
C LYS A 778 -26.69 16.18 -7.92
N LEU A 779 -25.88 15.61 -8.82
CA LEU A 779 -24.83 16.32 -9.56
C LEU A 779 -25.24 16.73 -10.99
N HIS A 780 -26.31 16.18 -11.55
CA HIS A 780 -26.81 16.60 -12.88
C HIS A 780 -27.71 17.82 -12.77
N LEU A 781 -27.24 18.99 -13.21
CA LEU A 781 -28.07 20.18 -13.40
C LEU A 781 -28.78 20.09 -14.76
N SER A 782 -30.08 19.79 -14.73
CA SER A 782 -30.92 19.48 -15.90
C SER A 782 -31.95 20.56 -16.20
N SER A 783 -32.17 20.85 -17.47
CA SER A 783 -33.19 21.78 -17.97
C SER A 783 -34.02 21.18 -19.10
N LYS A 784 -35.15 21.82 -19.43
CA LYS A 784 -36.04 21.44 -20.55
C LYS A 784 -35.91 22.45 -21.68
N LEU A 785 -35.68 21.96 -22.90
CA LEU A 785 -35.72 22.76 -24.12
C LEU A 785 -37.16 23.03 -24.58
N ASN A 786 -37.32 23.91 -25.56
CA ASN A 786 -38.63 24.30 -26.11
C ASN A 786 -39.35 23.19 -26.87
N ASP A 787 -38.64 22.11 -27.23
CA ASP A 787 -39.18 20.87 -27.81
C ASP A 787 -39.49 19.80 -26.75
N ASP A 788 -39.58 20.21 -25.48
CA ASP A 788 -39.73 19.37 -24.28
C ASP A 788 -38.59 18.37 -24.02
N SER A 789 -37.52 18.37 -24.83
CA SER A 789 -36.37 17.50 -24.61
C SER A 789 -35.54 17.94 -23.40
N THR A 790 -34.99 16.95 -22.69
CA THR A 790 -34.22 17.18 -21.45
C THR A 790 -32.73 17.21 -21.75
N VAL A 791 -32.05 18.26 -21.27
CA VAL A 791 -30.59 18.44 -21.39
C VAL A 791 -29.96 18.72 -20.03
N CYS A 792 -28.72 18.31 -19.84
CA CYS A 792 -27.91 18.61 -18.67
C CYS A 792 -26.80 19.60 -19.05
N LEU A 793 -26.33 20.40 -18.08
CA LEU A 793 -25.04 21.07 -18.20
C LEU A 793 -23.94 20.02 -18.42
N ASP A 794 -23.01 20.34 -19.30
CA ASP A 794 -21.87 19.51 -19.67
C ASP A 794 -20.68 20.43 -19.98
N VAL A 795 -19.48 19.87 -20.06
CA VAL A 795 -18.24 20.61 -20.37
C VAL A 795 -17.65 20.05 -21.66
N ASP A 796 -17.29 20.94 -22.59
CA ASP A 796 -16.53 20.56 -23.80
C ASP A 796 -15.01 20.52 -23.54
N ASP A 797 -14.25 20.01 -24.52
CA ASP A 797 -12.78 19.87 -24.44
C ASP A 797 -12.04 21.21 -24.26
N ASN A 798 -12.71 22.34 -24.52
CA ASN A 798 -12.19 23.70 -24.37
C ASN A 798 -12.62 24.36 -23.05
N ASN A 799 -13.19 23.60 -22.12
CA ASN A 799 -13.78 24.08 -20.86
C ASN A 799 -14.98 25.04 -21.03
N ASN A 800 -15.66 25.06 -22.17
CA ASN A 800 -16.92 25.79 -22.31
C ASN A 800 -18.07 24.99 -21.67
N ILE A 801 -19.01 25.70 -21.04
CA ILE A 801 -20.24 25.10 -20.54
C ILE A 801 -21.22 24.96 -21.70
N VAL A 802 -21.63 23.72 -21.99
CA VAL A 802 -22.57 23.37 -23.05
C VAL A 802 -23.77 22.64 -22.48
N THR A 803 -24.80 22.42 -23.30
CA THR A 803 -26.00 21.67 -22.90
C THR A 803 -26.16 20.42 -23.76
N ASN A 804 -26.07 19.25 -23.15
CA ASN A 804 -26.07 17.95 -23.83
C ASN A 804 -27.16 17.03 -23.30
N ALA A 805 -27.41 15.91 -23.98
CA ALA A 805 -28.27 14.87 -23.41
C ALA A 805 -27.64 14.36 -22.10
N CYS A 806 -28.47 14.17 -21.07
CA CYS A 806 -28.00 13.76 -19.76
C CYS A 806 -27.38 12.35 -19.78
N LYS A 807 -26.15 12.23 -19.27
CA LYS A 807 -25.37 10.99 -19.22
C LYS A 807 -25.77 10.13 -18.02
N CYS A 808 -25.67 8.82 -18.19
CA CYS A 808 -25.70 7.83 -17.10
C CYS A 808 -26.91 7.89 -16.16
N LEU A 809 -28.08 8.34 -16.65
CA LEU A 809 -29.37 8.21 -15.95
C LEU A 809 -30.00 6.80 -16.14
N SER A 810 -29.48 6.02 -17.08
CA SER A 810 -29.77 4.59 -17.23
C SER A 810 -28.97 3.76 -16.23
N ARG A 811 -29.33 2.47 -16.04
CA ARG A 811 -28.58 1.53 -15.19
C ARG A 811 -27.27 1.00 -15.81
N ASP A 812 -26.68 1.75 -16.75
CA ASP A 812 -25.42 1.38 -17.41
C ASP A 812 -24.24 1.69 -16.46
N PRO A 813 -23.40 0.69 -16.10
CA PRO A 813 -22.21 0.88 -15.26
C PRO A 813 -20.97 1.32 -16.07
N THR A 814 -20.97 1.14 -17.39
CA THR A 814 -19.84 1.53 -18.26
C THR A 814 -19.81 3.04 -18.52
N CYS A 815 -20.96 3.68 -18.39
CA CYS A 815 -21.15 5.11 -18.60
C CYS A 815 -20.38 6.00 -17.59
N ASP A 816 -19.77 7.08 -18.07
CA ASP A 816 -19.11 8.11 -17.24
C ASP A 816 -19.87 9.45 -17.29
N PRO A 817 -20.43 9.93 -16.17
CA PRO A 817 -21.12 11.22 -16.08
C PRO A 817 -20.21 12.39 -15.67
N GLY A 818 -18.90 12.18 -15.47
CA GLY A 818 -18.02 13.13 -14.79
C GLY A 818 -18.01 14.55 -15.34
N SER A 819 -18.17 14.73 -16.66
CA SER A 819 -18.23 16.06 -17.31
C SER A 819 -19.58 16.78 -17.17
N GLN A 820 -20.62 16.09 -16.68
CA GLN A 820 -21.95 16.63 -16.39
C GLN A 820 -22.22 16.77 -14.88
N TRP A 821 -21.23 16.47 -14.05
CA TRP A 821 -21.33 16.63 -12.60
C TRP A 821 -21.01 18.07 -12.20
N PHE A 822 -22.01 18.76 -11.67
CA PHE A 822 -21.90 20.10 -11.12
C PHE A 822 -22.50 20.14 -9.71
N LYS A 823 -21.86 20.89 -8.81
CA LYS A 823 -22.26 21.02 -7.41
C LYS A 823 -22.49 22.49 -7.06
N LEU A 824 -23.58 22.77 -6.32
CA LEU A 824 -23.91 24.11 -5.86
C LEU A 824 -23.41 24.34 -4.42
N ILE A 825 -22.16 24.80 -4.29
CA ILE A 825 -21.47 24.99 -3.00
C ILE A 825 -21.70 26.40 -2.44
N ASP A 826 -21.80 26.55 -1.13
CA ASP A 826 -21.96 27.87 -0.47
C ASP A 826 -20.60 28.56 -0.29
N SER A 827 -20.56 29.87 -0.52
CA SER A 827 -19.39 30.71 -0.30
C SER A 827 -19.76 31.99 0.47
N GLY A 828 -18.92 32.33 1.45
CA GLY A 828 -18.96 33.56 2.22
C GLY A 828 -18.00 34.65 1.71
N LYS A 829 -17.01 34.31 0.87
CA LYS A 829 -15.98 35.23 0.35
C LYS A 829 -16.60 36.44 -0.37
N ARG A 830 -16.00 37.63 -0.28
CA ARG A 830 -16.56 38.81 -0.96
C ARG A 830 -16.44 38.64 -2.49
N SER A 831 -17.58 38.40 -3.16
CA SER A 831 -17.67 38.39 -4.63
C SER A 831 -16.98 39.64 -5.21
N ILE A 832 -16.10 39.46 -6.20
CA ILE A 832 -15.29 40.54 -6.80
C ILE A 832 -16.13 41.40 -7.76
N LEU A 833 -17.17 42.02 -7.19
CA LEU A 833 -18.07 42.98 -7.83
C LEU A 833 -18.21 44.20 -6.91
N THR A 834 -17.08 44.77 -6.48
CA THR A 834 -16.93 46.19 -6.10
C THR A 834 -15.48 46.57 -5.82
N THR A 835 -15.05 47.69 -6.42
CA THR A 835 -13.88 48.55 -6.08
C THR A 835 -12.44 48.03 -6.30
N SER A 836 -11.78 48.72 -7.25
CA SER A 836 -10.37 49.17 -7.28
C SER A 836 -9.22 48.17 -7.08
N THR A 837 -8.46 48.03 -8.17
CA THR A 837 -7.09 47.52 -8.25
C THR A 837 -6.10 48.24 -7.31
N SER A 838 -5.87 47.73 -6.09
CA SER A 838 -4.60 47.83 -5.34
C SER A 838 -4.66 47.25 -3.92
N SER A 839 -4.56 45.92 -3.80
CA SER A 839 -4.01 45.14 -2.67
C SER A 839 -4.50 43.68 -2.78
N ILE A 840 -3.79 42.74 -2.15
CA ILE A 840 -4.05 41.28 -2.23
C ILE A 840 -3.80 40.68 -3.63
N LEU A 841 -2.68 41.04 -4.26
CA LEU A 841 -2.02 40.21 -5.27
C LEU A 841 -0.50 40.27 -5.05
N ASN A 842 0.00 39.31 -4.25
CA ASN A 842 1.42 38.98 -4.17
C ASN A 842 1.60 37.44 -4.16
N SER A 843 0.73 36.75 -4.91
CA SER A 843 0.67 35.28 -5.03
C SER A 843 1.36 34.76 -6.31
N SER A 844 2.21 35.57 -6.95
CA SER A 844 3.00 35.21 -8.13
C SER A 844 4.11 34.17 -7.87
N ASN A 845 4.29 33.73 -6.62
CA ASN A 845 5.26 32.69 -6.24
C ASN A 845 4.66 31.25 -6.17
N LEU A 846 3.36 31.05 -6.42
CA LEU A 846 2.71 29.74 -6.38
C LEU A 846 2.60 29.02 -7.74
N LEU A 847 3.24 29.56 -8.78
CA LEU A 847 3.57 28.77 -9.97
C LEU A 847 4.81 27.94 -9.66
N TRP A 848 4.65 26.62 -9.61
CA TRP A 848 5.76 25.65 -9.56
C TRP A 848 6.77 25.98 -10.66
N LYS A 849 7.94 26.49 -10.27
CA LYS A 849 9.11 26.58 -11.16
C LYS A 849 9.83 25.25 -11.10
N PRO A 850 10.16 24.62 -12.25
CA PRO A 850 10.99 23.43 -12.24
C PRO A 850 12.36 23.76 -11.64
N LEU A 851 12.88 22.85 -10.82
CA LEU A 851 14.24 22.92 -10.28
C LEU A 851 15.25 22.86 -11.43
N SER A 852 15.80 24.01 -11.80
CA SER A 852 16.97 24.09 -12.68
C SER A 852 18.22 23.79 -11.87
N SER A 853 19.04 22.86 -12.36
CA SER A 853 20.30 22.42 -11.75
C SER A 853 21.32 23.55 -11.52
N THR A 854 21.79 23.67 -10.27
CA THR A 854 23.13 24.15 -9.88
C THR A 854 23.54 23.46 -8.59
#